data_AF-A0A3A9AM58-F1
#
_entry.id   AF-A0A3A9AM58-F1
#
_cell.length_a   1.000
_cell.length_b   1.000
_cell.length_c   1.000
_cell.angle_alpha   90.00
_cell.angle_beta   90.00
_cell.angle_gamma   90.00
#
_symmetry.space_group_name_H-M   'P 1'
#
loop_
_entity.id
_entity.type
_entity.pdbx_description
1 polymer ?
#
loop_
_entity_poly.entity_id
_entity_poly.type
_entity_poly.pdbx_seq_one_letter_code
_entity_poly.pdbx_strand_id
1 'polypeptide(L)'
;MFEYMEDAETVSRELADIYAKASRQLNYRIDEIYDKFKDRHGLTDKDAMALLNTLKNKNDIAALKQALAGKAKTDPGYADLLAKLESQAYGARIERLEQLQTEIDRMMQEVYKQEKKITTSHYKDLAKNSYYREIYNVQRRVGFQFSFSAVDPKMINMLLNSKWSGRNYSARIWDNTKGLASELKEQMILGMLTGKTEGEMAREIANKYATGSFEARRLVRTESNFISGQMQLAAYDECDAEYYEYVATLDLRTSKQCQELDGKVFPVKDAVPGVNMNPMHPFCRSTTIIHLGGDVVPGLKRRARDPETGENKLVPASTNYKKWYQQNKAAIEKAEGKKKAKGKSLHKKQGDGNIKVQAEEMKIENFPEAFTEKAEAKSTQALIDYVNKLKGADAKVVKLYNSMKKMESIVSQGIPFKISHAKSHAVTSSYRPSTGKLVEVKLTIPKVAAGTGPGAVNTTLHENMHLIDLYLREDLAGHGHFRGSQAAKVLDEALTKVKPDIGEKAGALFKEYKEECNRIREAAKASCMKKVEELTNQYYSDGIPNVWGDIKKYKQYEKERKKLYTLMNDEIDTMSRDAMGGGIGQLQDIYDALSGGAARDSGAVLYGHGSAYYRSMDARKAEIIANYGAMSVTRPDLIDMLREDKPELVEALDALVEEMLKKVGD
;
A
#
# COMPACT_ATOMS: atom_id res chain seq x y z
N MET A 1 0.26 -2.14 -31.62
CA MET A 1 0.30 -1.88 -30.16
C MET A 1 1.66 -2.07 -29.49
N PHE A 2 2.38 -3.19 -29.63
CA PHE A 2 3.67 -3.38 -28.93
C PHE A 2 4.66 -2.24 -29.19
N GLU A 3 4.93 -1.93 -30.47
CA GLU A 3 5.87 -0.87 -30.86
C GLU A 3 5.38 0.53 -30.43
N TYR A 4 4.09 0.83 -30.57
CA TYR A 4 3.51 2.08 -30.04
C TYR A 4 3.71 2.24 -28.53
N MET A 5 3.67 1.13 -27.79
CA MET A 5 3.89 1.13 -26.35
C MET A 5 5.37 1.19 -25.97
N GLU A 6 6.28 0.85 -26.89
CA GLU A 6 7.73 1.00 -26.72
C GLU A 6 8.13 2.47 -26.86
N ASP A 7 7.60 3.18 -27.87
CA ASP A 7 7.77 4.64 -28.01
C ASP A 7 7.28 5.37 -26.77
N ALA A 8 6.10 4.98 -26.25
CA ALA A 8 5.55 5.52 -25.02
C ALA A 8 6.43 5.26 -23.78
N GLU A 9 7.13 4.12 -23.71
CA GLU A 9 8.09 3.83 -22.63
C GLU A 9 9.37 4.65 -22.78
N THR A 10 9.84 4.89 -24.01
CA THR A 10 10.99 5.78 -24.27
C THR A 10 10.69 7.20 -23.80
N VAL A 11 9.54 7.75 -24.17
CA VAL A 11 9.06 9.05 -23.67
C VAL A 11 8.96 9.03 -22.15
N SER A 12 8.41 7.97 -21.56
CA SER A 12 8.30 7.85 -20.10
C SER A 12 9.66 7.90 -19.38
N ARG A 13 10.73 7.35 -19.99
CA ARG A 13 12.09 7.43 -19.44
C ARG A 13 12.65 8.84 -19.54
N GLU A 14 12.40 9.55 -20.63
CA GLU A 14 12.78 10.96 -20.79
C GLU A 14 12.08 11.84 -19.73
N LEU A 15 10.78 11.63 -19.51
CA LEU A 15 10.05 12.31 -18.45
C LEU A 15 10.61 11.98 -17.06
N ALA A 16 10.96 10.72 -16.79
CA ALA A 16 11.57 10.35 -15.52
C ALA A 16 12.88 11.10 -15.26
N ASP A 17 13.72 11.32 -16.28
CA ASP A 17 14.94 12.12 -16.16
C ASP A 17 14.63 13.61 -15.88
N ILE A 18 13.61 14.19 -16.51
CA ILE A 18 13.16 15.57 -16.22
C ILE A 18 12.75 15.72 -14.76
N TYR A 19 11.93 14.80 -14.23
CA TYR A 19 11.52 14.80 -12.83
C TYR A 19 12.71 14.59 -11.89
N ALA A 20 13.64 13.69 -12.22
CA ALA A 20 14.83 13.45 -11.42
C ALA A 20 15.80 14.65 -11.42
N LYS A 21 15.93 15.37 -12.53
CA LYS A 21 16.70 16.61 -12.62
C LYS A 21 16.07 17.71 -11.76
N ALA A 22 14.76 17.91 -11.85
CA ALA A 22 14.04 18.88 -11.02
C ALA A 22 14.16 18.55 -9.53
N SER A 23 14.06 17.27 -9.14
CA SER A 23 14.28 16.83 -7.76
C SER A 23 15.67 17.18 -7.25
N ARG A 24 16.72 16.92 -8.05
CA ARG A 24 18.11 17.26 -7.67
C ARG A 24 18.30 18.76 -7.52
N GLN A 25 17.77 19.56 -8.45
CA GLN A 25 17.85 21.02 -8.40
C GLN A 25 17.16 21.60 -7.16
N LEU A 26 15.97 21.11 -6.80
CA LEU A 26 15.29 21.53 -5.59
C LEU A 26 16.07 21.14 -4.32
N ASN A 27 16.62 19.93 -4.27
CA ASN A 27 17.43 19.51 -3.12
C ASN A 27 18.65 20.42 -2.94
N TYR A 28 19.44 20.70 -3.98
CA TYR A 28 20.58 21.63 -3.88
C TYR A 28 20.21 22.99 -3.30
N ARG A 29 19.02 23.50 -3.64
CA ARG A 29 18.54 24.80 -3.14
C ARG A 29 17.99 24.75 -1.73
N ILE A 30 17.49 23.60 -1.30
CA ILE A 30 17.10 23.34 0.08
C ILE A 30 18.32 23.28 0.98
N ASP A 31 19.39 22.61 0.53
CA ASP A 31 20.65 22.48 1.26
C ASP A 31 21.23 23.87 1.61
N GLU A 32 21.24 24.82 0.66
CA GLU A 32 21.67 26.22 0.86
C GLU A 32 20.87 27.01 1.93
N ILE A 33 19.69 26.53 2.30
CA ILE A 33 18.79 27.16 3.27
C ILE A 33 18.89 26.48 4.64
N TYR A 34 18.91 25.15 4.68
CA TYR A 34 18.97 24.39 5.93
C TYR A 34 20.28 24.60 6.70
N ASP A 35 21.39 24.82 6.00
CA ASP A 35 22.67 25.20 6.62
C ASP A 35 22.58 26.48 7.46
N LYS A 36 21.60 27.36 7.20
CA LYS A 36 21.39 28.64 7.90
C LYS A 36 20.22 28.63 8.90
N PHE A 37 19.48 27.52 9.01
CA PHE A 37 18.17 27.48 9.68
C PHE A 37 18.17 26.83 11.08
N LYS A 38 19.30 26.33 11.59
CA LYS A 38 19.29 25.42 12.75
C LYS A 38 18.89 26.06 14.09
N ASP A 39 17.59 25.99 14.40
CA ASP A 39 17.03 25.84 15.75
C ASP A 39 15.82 24.89 15.68
N ARG A 40 15.68 23.97 16.65
CA ARG A 40 14.59 22.97 16.66
C ARG A 40 13.43 23.44 17.52
N HIS A 41 12.21 23.36 16.99
CA HIS A 41 10.96 23.69 17.70
C HIS A 41 10.11 22.42 17.78
N GLY A 42 9.82 21.96 18.99
CA GLY A 42 9.34 20.60 19.28
C GLY A 42 7.90 20.26 18.89
N LEU A 43 7.49 20.48 17.63
CA LEU A 43 6.25 19.92 17.09
C LEU A 43 6.50 18.54 16.47
N THR A 44 5.57 17.60 16.68
CA THR A 44 5.61 16.31 15.98
C THR A 44 5.05 16.45 14.56
N ASP A 45 5.46 15.55 13.65
CA ASP A 45 4.90 15.45 12.29
C ASP A 45 3.38 15.33 12.30
N LYS A 46 2.81 14.65 13.30
CA LYS A 46 1.36 14.52 13.48
C LYS A 46 0.71 15.86 13.82
N ASP A 47 1.32 16.65 14.71
CA ASP A 47 0.79 17.94 15.14
C ASP A 47 0.88 18.99 14.03
N ALA A 48 2.01 19.01 13.32
CA ALA A 48 2.20 19.89 12.19
C ALA A 48 1.28 19.52 11.02
N MET A 49 1.08 18.22 10.72
CA MET A 49 0.07 17.79 9.75
C MET A 49 -1.37 18.12 10.20
N ALA A 50 -1.70 17.96 11.49
CA ALA A 50 -3.00 18.35 12.02
C ALA A 50 -3.23 19.86 11.87
N LEU A 51 -2.20 20.69 12.13
CA LEU A 51 -2.24 22.13 11.90
C LEU A 51 -2.44 22.47 10.42
N LEU A 52 -1.63 21.91 9.52
CA LEU A 52 -1.75 22.14 8.08
C LEU A 52 -3.13 21.74 7.56
N ASN A 53 -3.72 20.66 8.09
CA ASN A 53 -5.07 20.24 7.73
C ASN A 53 -6.18 21.20 8.21
N THR A 54 -5.91 22.12 9.15
CA THR A 54 -6.86 23.19 9.51
C THR A 54 -6.86 24.35 8.51
N LEU A 55 -5.80 24.48 7.70
CA LEU A 55 -5.65 25.55 6.74
C LEU A 55 -6.47 25.27 5.48
N LYS A 56 -7.17 26.31 4.99
CA LYS A 56 -7.80 26.24 3.65
C LYS A 56 -6.76 26.08 2.54
N ASN A 57 -5.62 26.75 2.69
CA ASN A 57 -4.46 26.62 1.81
C ASN A 57 -3.25 26.25 2.67
N LYS A 58 -2.76 25.03 2.50
CA LYS A 58 -1.67 24.48 3.32
C LYS A 58 -0.31 25.10 3.06
N ASN A 59 -0.18 25.82 1.95
CA ASN A 59 1.09 26.41 1.52
C ASN A 59 1.21 27.89 1.90
N ASP A 60 0.15 28.47 2.44
CA ASP A 60 0.08 29.89 2.77
C ASP A 60 0.67 30.14 4.17
N ILE A 61 1.84 30.80 4.20
CA ILE A 61 2.54 31.09 5.45
C ILE A 61 1.77 32.13 6.29
N ALA A 62 1.06 33.07 5.68
CA ALA A 62 0.24 34.01 6.43
C ALA A 62 -0.94 33.29 7.09
N ALA A 63 -1.59 32.36 6.38
CA ALA A 63 -2.63 31.52 6.95
C ALA A 63 -2.08 30.61 8.06
N LEU A 64 -0.89 30.05 7.88
CA LEU A 64 -0.19 29.29 8.91
C LEU A 64 0.06 30.12 10.17
N LYS A 65 0.60 31.34 10.04
CA LYS A 65 0.82 32.27 11.15
C LYS A 65 -0.48 32.57 11.89
N GLN A 66 -1.58 32.81 11.17
CA GLN A 66 -2.90 33.02 11.78
C GLN A 66 -3.39 31.79 12.55
N ALA A 67 -3.22 30.58 12.01
CA ALA A 67 -3.61 29.35 12.68
C ALA A 67 -2.76 29.08 13.94
N LEU A 68 -1.45 29.37 13.88
CA LEU A 68 -0.57 29.33 15.03
C LEU A 68 -1.02 30.33 16.12
N ALA A 69 -1.36 31.57 15.74
CA ALA A 69 -1.88 32.58 16.66
C ALA A 69 -3.19 32.19 17.35
N GLY A 70 -4.07 31.48 16.65
CA GLY A 70 -5.28 30.91 17.24
C GLY A 70 -4.98 29.87 18.33
N LYS A 71 -4.03 28.96 18.06
CA LYS A 71 -3.64 27.87 18.98
C LYS A 71 -2.71 28.32 20.11
N ALA A 72 -1.91 29.36 19.91
CA ALA A 72 -1.01 29.95 20.90
C ALA A 72 -1.76 30.41 22.17
N LYS A 73 -3.07 30.70 22.07
CA LYS A 73 -3.91 31.05 23.22
C LYS A 73 -4.12 29.91 24.22
N THR A 74 -3.94 28.66 23.79
CA THR A 74 -4.26 27.46 24.57
C THR A 74 -3.07 26.52 24.75
N ASP A 75 -1.99 26.70 23.99
CA ASP A 75 -0.81 25.83 24.01
C ASP A 75 0.50 26.64 23.95
N PRO A 76 1.34 26.59 25.01
CA PRO A 76 2.62 27.28 25.07
C PRO A 76 3.61 26.89 23.95
N GLY A 77 3.54 25.68 23.41
CA GLY A 77 4.42 25.23 22.32
C GLY A 77 4.11 25.95 21.00
N TYR A 78 2.83 26.19 20.72
CA TYR A 78 2.41 26.99 19.56
C TYR A 78 2.73 28.48 19.75
N ALA A 79 2.67 28.98 20.98
CA ALA A 79 3.05 30.36 21.32
C ALA A 79 4.55 30.62 21.13
N ASP A 80 5.41 29.71 21.60
CA ASP A 80 6.86 29.79 21.42
C ASP A 80 7.26 29.76 19.93
N LEU A 81 6.67 28.84 19.17
CA LEU A 81 6.92 28.75 17.72
C LEU A 81 6.47 30.01 16.98
N LEU A 82 5.29 30.56 17.31
CA LEU A 82 4.80 31.80 16.71
C LEU A 82 5.72 32.98 17.03
N ALA A 83 6.09 33.15 18.30
CA ALA A 83 6.99 34.22 18.73
C ALA A 83 8.35 34.15 18.01
N LYS A 84 8.86 32.94 17.78
CA LYS A 84 10.08 32.72 16.99
C LYS A 84 9.88 33.09 15.54
N LEU A 85 8.80 32.64 14.89
CA LEU A 85 8.48 32.99 13.50
C LEU A 85 8.26 34.50 13.27
N GLU A 86 7.87 35.24 14.31
CA GLU A 86 7.68 36.69 14.29
C GLU A 86 8.95 37.48 14.63
N SER A 87 10.02 36.81 15.08
CA SER A 87 11.30 37.46 15.37
C SER A 87 12.00 37.96 14.09
N GLN A 88 12.76 39.04 14.21
CA GLN A 88 13.47 39.67 13.08
C GLN A 88 14.42 38.70 12.36
N ALA A 89 15.09 37.80 13.11
CA ALA A 89 15.98 36.78 12.53
C ALA A 89 15.22 35.70 11.74
N TYR A 90 13.99 35.37 12.14
CA TYR A 90 13.13 34.41 11.43
C TYR A 90 12.36 35.04 10.27
N GLY A 91 12.17 36.36 10.26
CA GLY A 91 11.58 37.07 9.11
C GLY A 91 12.31 36.77 7.80
N ALA A 92 13.65 36.89 7.79
CA ALA A 92 14.48 36.58 6.62
C ALA A 92 14.43 35.08 6.22
N ARG A 93 14.26 34.20 7.20
CA ARG A 93 14.12 32.75 7.03
C ARG A 93 12.80 32.39 6.34
N ILE A 94 11.70 33.04 6.75
CA ILE A 94 10.38 32.89 6.14
C ILE A 94 10.38 33.44 4.71
N GLU A 95 10.96 34.62 4.49
CA GLU A 95 11.09 35.21 3.15
C GLU A 95 11.82 34.25 2.20
N ARG A 96 12.88 33.58 2.69
CA ARG A 96 13.61 32.58 1.89
C ARG A 96 12.78 31.33 1.61
N LEU A 97 11.94 30.89 2.55
CA LEU A 97 10.99 29.81 2.32
C LEU A 97 9.97 30.21 1.24
N GLU A 98 9.44 31.44 1.27
CA GLU A 98 8.50 31.96 0.26
C GLU A 98 9.14 32.05 -1.14
N GLN A 99 10.40 32.47 -1.21
CA GLN A 99 11.18 32.44 -2.44
C GLN A 99 11.28 31.01 -2.98
N LEU A 100 11.61 30.04 -2.13
CA LEU A 100 11.71 28.63 -2.55
C LEU A 100 10.35 28.05 -2.96
N GLN A 101 9.24 28.44 -2.32
CA GLN A 101 7.90 28.06 -2.78
C GLN A 101 7.60 28.62 -4.19
N THR A 102 7.96 29.88 -4.45
CA THR A 102 7.83 30.51 -5.78
C THR A 102 8.67 29.78 -6.81
N GLU A 103 9.84 29.32 -6.37
CA GLU A 103 10.77 28.60 -7.21
C GLU A 103 10.31 27.17 -7.53
N ILE A 104 9.68 26.48 -6.58
CA ILE A 104 8.97 25.22 -6.83
C ILE A 104 7.91 25.41 -7.89
N ASP A 105 7.08 26.47 -7.80
CA ASP A 105 6.09 26.74 -8.84
C ASP A 105 6.75 26.93 -10.20
N ARG A 106 7.84 27.70 -10.26
CA ARG A 106 8.60 27.93 -11.50
C ARG A 106 9.16 26.62 -12.06
N MET A 107 9.80 25.80 -11.23
CA MET A 107 10.37 24.51 -11.65
C MET A 107 9.29 23.55 -12.13
N MET A 108 8.17 23.45 -11.40
CA MET A 108 7.07 22.58 -11.79
C MET A 108 6.31 23.08 -13.04
N GLN A 109 6.25 24.39 -13.25
CA GLN A 109 5.80 24.97 -14.53
C GLN A 109 6.75 24.60 -15.68
N GLU A 110 8.06 24.54 -15.43
CA GLU A 110 9.03 24.13 -16.44
C GLU A 110 8.92 22.63 -16.75
N VAL A 111 8.79 21.78 -15.73
CA VAL A 111 8.46 20.35 -15.90
C VAL A 111 7.18 20.19 -16.73
N TYR A 112 6.12 20.94 -16.41
CA TYR A 112 4.87 20.94 -17.18
C TYR A 112 5.09 21.31 -18.65
N LYS A 113 5.84 22.38 -18.93
CA LYS A 113 6.11 22.82 -20.30
C LYS A 113 6.88 21.75 -21.09
N GLN A 114 7.91 21.17 -20.48
CA GLN A 114 8.72 20.13 -21.12
C GLN A 114 7.92 18.84 -21.34
N GLU A 115 7.24 18.34 -20.32
CA GLU A 115 6.39 17.15 -20.44
C GLU A 115 5.30 17.36 -21.49
N LYS A 116 4.59 18.49 -21.44
CA LYS A 116 3.58 18.82 -22.46
C LYS A 116 4.20 18.84 -23.85
N LYS A 117 5.34 19.51 -24.05
CA LYS A 117 6.00 19.57 -25.37
C LYS A 117 6.36 18.18 -25.90
N ILE A 118 7.04 17.37 -25.09
CA ILE A 118 7.50 16.02 -25.46
C ILE A 118 6.30 15.13 -25.79
N THR A 119 5.33 15.06 -24.88
CA THR A 119 4.13 14.24 -25.05
C THR A 119 3.28 14.71 -26.22
N THR A 120 3.15 16.03 -26.48
CA THR A 120 2.42 16.54 -27.65
C THR A 120 3.07 16.07 -28.95
N SER A 121 4.40 16.12 -29.04
CA SER A 121 5.13 15.64 -30.23
C SER A 121 4.88 14.14 -30.42
N HIS A 122 5.13 13.37 -29.36
CA HIS A 122 4.91 11.92 -29.35
C HIS A 122 3.49 11.55 -29.79
N TYR A 123 2.47 12.22 -29.25
CA TYR A 123 1.08 11.94 -29.60
C TYR A 123 0.71 12.28 -31.05
N LYS A 124 1.29 13.36 -31.62
CA LYS A 124 1.09 13.69 -33.04
C LYS A 124 1.73 12.65 -33.95
N ASP A 125 2.94 12.22 -33.63
CA ASP A 125 3.67 11.22 -34.41
C ASP A 125 3.01 9.85 -34.29
N LEU A 126 2.65 9.46 -33.06
CA LEU A 126 1.88 8.25 -32.79
C LEU A 126 0.55 8.24 -33.53
N ALA A 127 -0.16 9.37 -33.59
CA ALA A 127 -1.45 9.44 -34.29
C ALA A 127 -1.30 9.13 -35.78
N LYS A 128 -0.35 9.82 -36.45
CA LYS A 128 -0.04 9.60 -37.87
C LYS A 128 0.41 8.15 -38.11
N ASN A 129 1.37 7.67 -37.31
CA ASN A 129 1.92 6.33 -37.44
C ASN A 129 0.86 5.27 -37.23
N SER A 130 -0.06 5.46 -36.27
CA SER A 130 -1.13 4.50 -35.99
C SER A 130 -2.10 4.34 -37.17
N TYR A 131 -2.50 5.45 -37.80
CA TYR A 131 -3.39 5.46 -38.96
C TYR A 131 -2.75 4.81 -40.18
N TYR A 132 -1.59 5.33 -40.62
CA TYR A 132 -0.94 4.84 -41.84
C TYR A 132 -0.48 3.39 -41.71
N ARG A 133 -0.02 3.00 -40.52
CA ARG A 133 0.39 1.63 -40.29
C ARG A 133 -0.79 0.67 -40.29
N GLU A 134 -1.96 1.08 -39.78
CA GLU A 134 -3.14 0.24 -39.85
C GLU A 134 -3.57 0.03 -41.31
N ILE A 135 -3.66 1.10 -42.10
CA ILE A 135 -3.94 1.00 -43.54
C ILE A 135 -2.92 0.12 -44.26
N TYR A 136 -1.63 0.31 -43.99
CA TYR A 136 -0.58 -0.54 -44.55
C TYR A 136 -0.75 -2.02 -44.15
N ASN A 137 -1.11 -2.29 -42.90
CA ASN A 137 -1.39 -3.65 -42.44
C ASN A 137 -2.59 -4.25 -43.18
N VAL A 138 -3.63 -3.46 -43.45
CA VAL A 138 -4.80 -3.89 -44.24
C VAL A 138 -4.40 -4.20 -45.67
N GLN A 139 -3.72 -3.27 -46.37
CA GLN A 139 -3.23 -3.46 -47.73
C GLN A 139 -2.36 -4.72 -47.88
N ARG A 140 -1.43 -4.93 -46.93
CA ARG A 140 -0.60 -6.13 -46.89
C ARG A 140 -1.39 -7.42 -46.70
N ARG A 141 -2.55 -7.37 -46.04
CA ARG A 141 -3.40 -8.53 -45.78
C ARG A 141 -4.33 -8.82 -46.96
N VAL A 142 -4.91 -7.80 -47.58
CA VAL A 142 -5.82 -7.97 -48.73
C VAL A 142 -5.07 -8.23 -50.03
N GLY A 143 -3.78 -7.90 -50.11
CA GLY A 143 -2.90 -8.26 -51.23
C GLY A 143 -3.00 -7.35 -52.45
N PHE A 144 -3.76 -6.25 -52.37
CA PHE A 144 -3.80 -5.19 -53.38
C PHE A 144 -3.72 -3.82 -52.72
N GLN A 145 -3.15 -2.85 -53.43
CA GLN A 145 -3.05 -1.47 -52.99
C GLN A 145 -4.34 -0.73 -53.34
N PHE A 146 -4.86 0.04 -52.39
CA PHE A 146 -5.99 0.95 -52.61
C PHE A 146 -5.59 2.38 -52.27
N SER A 147 -6.27 3.35 -52.87
CA SER A 147 -6.10 4.76 -52.55
C SER A 147 -6.76 5.07 -51.20
N PHE A 148 -6.10 5.86 -50.37
CA PHE A 148 -6.61 6.33 -49.10
C PHE A 148 -6.22 7.78 -48.86
N SER A 149 -6.99 8.46 -48.02
CA SER A 149 -6.81 9.87 -47.68
C SER A 149 -5.65 10.08 -46.71
N ALA A 150 -4.93 11.19 -46.87
CA ALA A 150 -3.96 11.60 -45.85
C ALA A 150 -4.68 12.01 -44.57
N VAL A 151 -4.08 11.72 -43.42
CA VAL A 151 -4.69 12.08 -42.12
C VAL A 151 -4.79 13.59 -41.97
N ASP A 152 -6.00 14.09 -41.68
CA ASP A 152 -6.24 15.52 -41.49
C ASP A 152 -5.56 16.01 -40.18
N PRO A 153 -4.64 16.99 -40.25
CA PRO A 153 -4.06 17.60 -39.06
C PRO A 153 -5.10 18.19 -38.09
N LYS A 154 -6.27 18.64 -38.57
CA LYS A 154 -7.36 19.13 -37.71
C LYS A 154 -7.94 18.00 -36.86
N MET A 155 -8.12 16.81 -37.43
CA MET A 155 -8.60 15.63 -36.69
C MET A 155 -7.63 15.27 -35.55
N ILE A 156 -6.31 15.27 -35.81
CA ILE A 156 -5.31 15.04 -34.76
C ILE A 156 -5.46 16.09 -33.65
N ASN A 157 -5.56 17.37 -34.01
CA ASN A 157 -5.71 18.43 -33.01
C ASN A 157 -7.02 18.30 -32.21
N MET A 158 -8.12 17.88 -32.83
CA MET A 158 -9.38 17.60 -32.13
C MET A 158 -9.23 16.43 -31.15
N LEU A 159 -8.59 15.35 -31.58
CA LEU A 159 -8.33 14.17 -30.76
C LEU A 159 -7.48 14.52 -29.53
N LEU A 160 -6.40 15.30 -29.71
CA LEU A 160 -5.52 15.73 -28.62
C LEU A 160 -6.22 16.67 -27.63
N ASN A 161 -7.18 17.48 -28.10
CA ASN A 161 -7.96 18.37 -27.26
C ASN A 161 -9.20 17.70 -26.65
N SER A 162 -9.50 16.47 -27.04
CA SER A 162 -10.68 15.73 -26.57
C SER A 162 -10.64 15.52 -25.05
N LYS A 163 -11.83 15.57 -24.44
CA LYS A 163 -12.03 15.34 -23.00
C LYS A 163 -12.59 13.94 -22.73
N TRP A 164 -12.06 12.94 -23.43
CA TRP A 164 -12.62 11.59 -23.52
C TRP A 164 -12.80 10.89 -22.16
N SER A 165 -11.98 11.22 -21.16
CA SER A 165 -12.15 10.79 -19.76
C SER A 165 -12.27 11.99 -18.80
N GLY A 166 -13.12 12.95 -19.16
CA GLY A 166 -13.47 14.15 -18.36
C GLY A 166 -12.52 15.34 -18.52
N ARG A 167 -11.25 15.11 -18.85
CA ARG A 167 -10.23 16.13 -19.14
C ARG A 167 -9.42 15.77 -20.39
N ASN A 168 -8.61 16.69 -20.89
CA ASN A 168 -7.60 16.40 -21.92
C ASN A 168 -6.24 16.12 -21.28
N TYR A 169 -5.30 15.55 -22.05
CA TYR A 169 -3.99 15.16 -21.52
C TYR A 169 -3.22 16.36 -20.94
N SER A 170 -3.27 17.53 -21.59
CA SER A 170 -2.55 18.73 -21.14
C SER A 170 -3.05 19.20 -19.77
N ALA A 171 -4.36 19.13 -19.51
CA ALA A 171 -4.92 19.45 -18.21
C ALA A 171 -4.50 18.41 -17.15
N ARG A 172 -4.41 17.12 -17.51
CA ARG A 172 -3.92 16.07 -16.59
C ARG A 172 -2.45 16.26 -16.21
N ILE A 173 -1.60 16.66 -17.16
CA ILE A 173 -0.19 17.01 -16.88
C ILE A 173 -0.15 18.20 -15.91
N TRP A 174 -0.95 19.24 -16.17
CA TRP A 174 -1.04 20.41 -15.30
C TRP A 174 -1.47 20.04 -13.88
N ASP A 175 -2.49 19.19 -13.74
CA ASP A 175 -2.96 18.71 -12.44
C ASP A 175 -1.87 17.94 -11.70
N ASN A 176 -1.13 17.07 -12.39
CA ASN A 176 -0.01 16.32 -11.81
C ASN A 176 1.10 17.27 -11.32
N THR A 177 1.56 18.19 -12.16
CA THR A 177 2.66 19.10 -11.81
C THR A 177 2.26 20.12 -10.75
N LYS A 178 1.01 20.61 -10.78
CA LYS A 178 0.47 21.53 -9.77
C LYS A 178 0.23 20.81 -8.44
N GLY A 179 -0.28 19.59 -8.48
CA GLY A 179 -0.43 18.74 -7.31
C GLY A 179 0.91 18.47 -6.64
N LEU A 180 1.91 18.07 -7.43
CA LEU A 180 3.27 17.87 -6.94
C LEU A 180 3.88 19.15 -6.35
N ALA A 181 3.72 20.31 -7.02
CA ALA A 181 4.17 21.60 -6.47
C ALA A 181 3.54 21.89 -5.09
N SER A 182 2.24 21.65 -4.94
CA SER A 182 1.54 21.83 -3.67
C SER A 182 2.06 20.89 -2.59
N GLU A 183 2.25 19.61 -2.91
CA GLU A 183 2.74 18.62 -1.95
C GLU A 183 4.17 18.94 -1.49
N LEU A 184 5.03 19.38 -2.40
CA LEU A 184 6.41 19.78 -2.06
C LEU A 184 6.44 20.98 -1.10
N LYS A 185 5.60 21.99 -1.34
CA LYS A 185 5.47 23.16 -0.45
C LYS A 185 4.93 22.76 0.94
N GLU A 186 3.94 21.87 0.97
CA GLU A 186 3.41 21.32 2.22
C GLU A 186 4.51 20.59 3.01
N GLN A 187 5.31 19.75 2.34
CA GLN A 187 6.44 19.06 2.99
C GLN A 187 7.48 20.05 3.51
N MET A 188 7.77 21.13 2.79
CA MET A 188 8.72 22.14 3.26
C MET A 188 8.24 22.87 4.51
N ILE A 189 6.97 23.27 4.56
CA ILE A 189 6.39 23.90 5.76
C ILE A 189 6.38 22.90 6.90
N LEU A 190 6.00 21.64 6.65
CA LEU A 190 6.04 20.57 7.64
C LEU A 190 7.46 20.42 8.22
N GLY A 191 8.48 20.33 7.37
CA GLY A 191 9.87 20.24 7.79
C GLY A 191 10.34 21.44 8.61
N MET A 192 9.91 22.65 8.25
CA MET A 192 10.17 23.85 9.04
C MET A 192 9.51 23.81 10.43
N LEU A 193 8.26 23.35 10.50
CA LEU A 193 7.49 23.31 11.75
C LEU A 193 8.02 22.25 12.73
N THR A 194 8.49 21.11 12.22
CA THR A 194 8.94 19.97 13.04
C THR A 194 10.46 19.89 13.19
N GLY A 195 11.20 20.78 12.52
CA GLY A 195 12.67 20.84 12.60
C GLY A 195 13.35 19.65 11.94
N LYS A 196 12.78 19.12 10.85
CA LYS A 196 13.36 18.01 10.07
C LYS A 196 14.77 18.36 9.62
N THR A 197 15.63 17.34 9.55
CA THR A 197 16.96 17.50 8.97
C THR A 197 16.88 17.62 7.45
N GLU A 198 17.90 18.25 6.87
CA GLU A 198 18.08 18.35 5.41
C GLU A 198 17.97 16.98 4.72
N GLY A 199 18.66 15.96 5.24
CA GLY A 199 18.63 14.61 4.68
C GLY A 199 17.24 13.94 4.75
N GLU A 200 16.43 14.27 5.75
CA GLU A 200 15.04 13.81 5.82
C GLU A 200 14.17 14.52 4.76
N MET A 201 14.34 15.84 4.63
CA MET A 201 13.64 16.65 3.64
C MET A 201 13.97 16.25 2.20
N ALA A 202 15.25 16.07 1.88
CA ALA A 202 15.70 15.65 0.57
C ALA A 202 15.12 14.28 0.17
N ARG A 203 14.99 13.36 1.13
CA ARG A 203 14.38 12.04 0.91
C ARG A 203 12.87 12.14 0.65
N GLU A 204 12.15 12.94 1.42
CA GLU A 204 10.71 13.14 1.22
C GLU A 204 10.42 13.77 -0.15
N ILE A 205 11.20 14.78 -0.53
CA ILE A 205 11.10 15.44 -1.82
C ILE A 205 11.38 14.45 -2.97
N ALA A 206 12.44 13.65 -2.87
CA ALA A 206 12.74 12.64 -3.86
C ALA A 206 11.58 11.63 -4.04
N ASN A 207 10.96 11.20 -2.94
CA ASN A 207 9.80 10.30 -2.98
C ASN A 207 8.58 10.94 -3.67
N LYS A 208 8.34 12.23 -3.44
CA LYS A 208 7.28 12.99 -4.11
C LYS A 208 7.52 13.11 -5.62
N TYR A 209 8.75 13.43 -6.03
CA TYR A 209 9.12 13.44 -7.46
C TYR A 209 9.00 12.07 -8.12
N ALA A 210 9.38 11.00 -7.43
CA ALA A 210 9.21 9.62 -7.93
C ALA A 210 7.72 9.28 -8.17
N THR A 211 6.84 9.77 -7.29
CA THR A 211 5.38 9.61 -7.45
C THR A 211 4.88 10.40 -8.66
N GLY A 212 5.27 11.67 -8.80
CA GLY A 212 4.91 12.48 -9.97
C GLY A 212 5.41 11.90 -11.30
N SER A 213 6.60 11.29 -11.31
CA SER A 213 7.17 10.60 -12.47
C SER A 213 6.38 9.34 -12.84
N PHE A 214 5.96 8.55 -11.84
CA PHE A 214 5.10 7.39 -12.06
C PHE A 214 3.75 7.78 -12.67
N GLU A 215 3.16 8.87 -12.17
CA GLU A 215 1.93 9.45 -12.68
C GLU A 215 2.07 9.92 -14.14
N ALA A 216 3.17 10.59 -14.48
CA ALA A 216 3.49 10.98 -15.86
C ALA A 216 3.58 9.76 -16.79
N ARG A 217 4.30 8.70 -16.37
CA ARG A 217 4.37 7.43 -17.13
C ARG A 217 3.00 6.80 -17.35
N ARG A 218 2.14 6.79 -16.33
CA ARG A 218 0.75 6.28 -16.45
C ARG A 218 -0.04 7.07 -17.48
N LEU A 219 0.05 8.40 -17.45
CA LEU A 219 -0.62 9.29 -18.39
C LEU A 219 -0.16 9.01 -19.82
N VAL A 220 1.15 9.05 -20.08
CA VAL A 220 1.72 8.80 -21.41
C VAL A 220 1.24 7.50 -22.00
N ARG A 221 1.29 6.40 -21.22
CA ARG A 221 0.84 5.10 -21.70
C ARG A 221 -0.65 5.03 -21.99
N THR A 222 -1.46 5.64 -21.13
CA THR A 222 -2.92 5.57 -21.26
C THR A 222 -3.41 6.43 -22.42
N GLU A 223 -2.89 7.65 -22.56
CA GLU A 223 -3.20 8.53 -23.69
C GLU A 223 -2.67 7.96 -25.01
N SER A 224 -1.48 7.35 -25.02
CA SER A 224 -0.96 6.68 -26.22
C SER A 224 -1.87 5.53 -26.66
N ASN A 225 -2.43 4.76 -25.72
CA ASN A 225 -3.35 3.68 -26.04
C ASN A 225 -4.67 4.23 -26.62
N PHE A 226 -5.19 5.31 -26.04
CA PHE A 226 -6.39 6.00 -26.54
C PHE A 226 -6.18 6.56 -27.95
N ILE A 227 -5.11 7.33 -28.16
CA ILE A 227 -4.80 7.92 -29.47
C ILE A 227 -4.63 6.83 -30.52
N SER A 228 -3.84 5.80 -30.22
CA SER A 228 -3.66 4.67 -31.14
C SER A 228 -4.99 3.99 -31.47
N GLY A 229 -5.87 3.76 -30.49
CA GLY A 229 -7.18 3.18 -30.73
C GLY A 229 -8.05 4.04 -31.64
N GLN A 230 -8.15 5.35 -31.36
CA GLN A 230 -8.97 6.27 -32.16
C GLN A 230 -8.45 6.40 -33.60
N MET A 231 -7.15 6.42 -33.81
CA MET A 231 -6.57 6.47 -35.16
C MET A 231 -6.72 5.15 -35.92
N GLN A 232 -6.73 4.02 -35.21
CA GLN A 232 -7.10 2.74 -35.81
C GLN A 232 -8.57 2.72 -36.23
N LEU A 233 -9.48 3.29 -35.42
CA LEU A 233 -10.89 3.42 -35.80
C LEU A 233 -11.06 4.23 -37.08
N ALA A 234 -10.37 5.37 -37.19
CA ALA A 234 -10.38 6.19 -38.40
C ALA A 234 -9.83 5.42 -39.62
N ALA A 235 -8.82 4.56 -39.42
CA ALA A 235 -8.33 3.70 -40.48
C ALA A 235 -9.33 2.59 -40.85
N TYR A 236 -10.10 2.08 -39.90
CA TYR A 236 -11.16 1.10 -40.16
C TYR A 236 -12.27 1.71 -41.02
N ASP A 237 -12.68 2.94 -40.70
CA ASP A 237 -13.65 3.72 -41.47
C ASP A 237 -13.16 4.00 -42.90
N GLU A 238 -11.89 4.43 -43.07
CA GLU A 238 -11.28 4.62 -44.39
C GLU A 238 -11.20 3.32 -45.22
N CYS A 239 -11.12 2.16 -44.55
CA CYS A 239 -11.11 0.85 -45.21
C CYS A 239 -12.51 0.25 -45.40
N ASP A 240 -13.58 1.02 -45.17
CA ASP A 240 -14.99 0.58 -45.22
C ASP A 240 -15.29 -0.65 -44.33
N ALA A 241 -14.59 -0.78 -43.20
CA ALA A 241 -14.81 -1.89 -42.28
C ALA A 241 -16.05 -1.65 -41.40
N GLU A 242 -17.06 -2.51 -41.52
CA GLU A 242 -18.27 -2.41 -40.69
C GLU A 242 -18.05 -2.84 -39.24
N TYR A 243 -17.12 -3.77 -39.00
CA TYR A 243 -16.89 -4.40 -37.69
C TYR A 243 -15.41 -4.44 -37.32
N TYR A 244 -15.14 -4.33 -36.01
CA TYR A 244 -13.82 -4.56 -35.43
C TYR A 244 -13.88 -5.64 -34.35
N GLU A 245 -12.75 -6.27 -34.09
CA GLU A 245 -12.57 -7.26 -33.03
C GLU A 245 -11.66 -6.68 -31.94
N TYR A 246 -12.06 -6.89 -30.68
CA TYR A 246 -11.25 -6.51 -29.53
C TYR A 246 -10.20 -7.59 -29.24
N VAL A 247 -8.93 -7.19 -29.16
CA VAL A 247 -7.77 -8.08 -29.00
C VAL A 247 -7.01 -7.73 -27.72
N ALA A 248 -7.15 -8.57 -26.71
CA ALA A 248 -6.41 -8.46 -25.46
C ALA A 248 -4.98 -9.00 -25.60
N THR A 249 -4.05 -8.46 -24.80
CA THR A 249 -2.73 -9.09 -24.67
C THR A 249 -2.88 -10.48 -24.03
N LEU A 250 -2.25 -11.51 -24.59
CA LEU A 250 -2.24 -12.86 -24.02
C LEU A 250 -1.06 -12.99 -23.05
N ASP A 251 -1.25 -12.55 -21.81
CA ASP A 251 -0.30 -12.77 -20.72
C ASP A 251 -0.99 -12.76 -19.34
N LEU A 252 -0.25 -13.14 -18.30
CA LEU A 252 -0.77 -13.23 -16.93
C LEU A 252 -1.08 -11.87 -16.26
N ARG A 253 -0.75 -10.74 -16.91
CA ARG A 253 -0.99 -9.38 -16.40
C ARG A 253 -2.22 -8.73 -17.03
N THR A 254 -2.87 -9.37 -18.00
CA THR A 254 -4.08 -8.85 -18.65
C THR A 254 -5.25 -8.83 -17.67
N SER A 255 -5.96 -7.72 -17.57
CA SER A 255 -7.06 -7.53 -16.61
C SER A 255 -8.30 -8.35 -16.98
N LYS A 256 -9.09 -8.76 -15.99
CA LYS A 256 -10.34 -9.54 -16.20
C LYS A 256 -11.26 -8.89 -17.24
N GLN A 257 -11.49 -7.58 -17.14
CA GLN A 257 -12.30 -6.84 -18.12
C GLN A 257 -11.75 -6.93 -19.56
N CYS A 258 -10.42 -6.90 -19.76
CA CYS A 258 -9.84 -7.11 -21.08
C CYS A 258 -9.94 -8.57 -21.54
N GLN A 259 -9.79 -9.53 -20.63
CA GLN A 259 -9.92 -10.96 -20.93
C GLN A 259 -11.34 -11.31 -21.40
N GLU A 260 -12.36 -10.69 -20.82
CA GLU A 260 -13.77 -10.90 -21.16
C GLU A 260 -14.17 -10.30 -22.51
N LEU A 261 -13.47 -9.26 -22.96
CA LEU A 261 -13.69 -8.63 -24.26
C LEU A 261 -12.89 -9.28 -25.39
N ASP A 262 -11.87 -10.07 -25.09
CA ASP A 262 -11.00 -10.66 -26.10
C ASP A 262 -11.76 -11.58 -27.08
N GLY A 263 -11.68 -11.24 -28.36
CA GLY A 263 -12.36 -11.93 -29.46
C GLY A 263 -13.82 -11.50 -29.69
N LYS A 264 -14.34 -10.51 -28.95
CA LYS A 264 -15.67 -9.95 -29.23
C LYS A 264 -15.63 -8.99 -30.41
N VAL A 265 -16.66 -9.07 -31.24
CA VAL A 265 -16.84 -8.25 -32.45
C VAL A 265 -17.87 -7.16 -32.17
N PHE A 266 -17.57 -5.95 -32.60
CA PHE A 266 -18.42 -4.78 -32.41
C PHE A 266 -18.50 -3.96 -33.70
N PRO A 267 -19.64 -3.28 -33.97
CA PRO A 267 -19.73 -2.34 -35.08
C PRO A 267 -18.77 -1.17 -34.88
N VAL A 268 -18.10 -0.72 -35.95
CA VAL A 268 -17.17 0.43 -35.92
C VAL A 268 -17.87 1.70 -35.42
N LYS A 269 -19.12 1.93 -35.84
CA LYS A 269 -19.95 3.06 -35.41
C LYS A 269 -20.26 3.10 -33.90
N ASP A 270 -20.21 1.96 -33.22
CA ASP A 270 -20.57 1.83 -31.79
C ASP A 270 -19.32 1.82 -30.89
N ALA A 271 -18.15 2.16 -31.42
CA ALA A 271 -16.89 2.14 -30.68
C ALA A 271 -16.83 3.24 -29.60
N VAL A 272 -16.72 2.81 -28.34
CA VAL A 272 -16.63 3.67 -27.16
C VAL A 272 -15.45 3.23 -26.28
N PRO A 273 -14.41 4.07 -26.16
CA PRO A 273 -13.30 3.84 -25.25
C PRO A 273 -13.76 3.62 -23.81
N GLY A 274 -13.25 2.58 -23.16
CA GLY A 274 -13.62 2.23 -21.79
C GLY A 274 -14.81 1.27 -21.67
N VAL A 275 -15.52 0.98 -22.77
CA VAL A 275 -16.70 0.09 -22.78
C VAL A 275 -16.45 -1.13 -23.68
N ASN A 276 -16.21 -0.88 -24.97
CA ASN A 276 -15.94 -1.92 -25.97
C ASN A 276 -14.65 -1.64 -26.77
N MET A 277 -14.00 -0.52 -26.51
CA MET A 277 -12.75 -0.11 -27.15
C MET A 277 -11.68 0.27 -26.13
N ASN A 278 -10.42 0.04 -26.46
CA ASN A 278 -9.29 0.44 -25.63
C ASN A 278 -9.12 1.98 -25.60
N PRO A 279 -8.58 2.56 -24.50
CA PRO A 279 -8.15 1.91 -23.26
C PRO A 279 -9.31 1.63 -22.31
N MET A 280 -9.31 0.43 -21.72
CA MET A 280 -10.33 0.05 -20.73
C MET A 280 -9.99 0.51 -19.30
N HIS A 281 -8.71 0.73 -19.01
CA HIS A 281 -8.19 1.08 -17.70
C HIS A 281 -6.83 1.77 -17.84
N PRO A 282 -6.32 2.45 -16.79
CA PRO A 282 -4.94 2.94 -16.80
C PRO A 282 -3.96 1.80 -17.09
N PHE A 283 -2.91 2.08 -17.86
CA PHE A 283 -1.95 1.07 -18.34
C PHE A 283 -2.57 -0.06 -19.20
N CYS A 284 -3.70 0.18 -19.89
CA CYS A 284 -4.26 -0.79 -20.84
C CYS A 284 -3.21 -1.20 -21.91
N ARG A 285 -3.19 -2.49 -22.24
CA ARG A 285 -2.30 -3.10 -23.25
C ARG A 285 -3.07 -3.85 -24.34
N SER A 286 -4.39 -3.73 -24.34
CA SER A 286 -5.28 -4.33 -25.34
C SER A 286 -5.48 -3.36 -26.50
N THR A 287 -5.71 -3.92 -27.68
CA THR A 287 -5.86 -3.24 -28.97
C THR A 287 -7.14 -3.71 -29.65
N THR A 288 -7.50 -3.09 -30.77
CA THR A 288 -8.49 -3.64 -31.71
C THR A 288 -7.81 -4.00 -33.03
N ILE A 289 -8.53 -4.76 -33.87
CA ILE A 289 -8.22 -5.01 -35.28
C ILE A 289 -9.52 -4.99 -36.09
N ILE A 290 -9.46 -4.79 -37.41
CA ILE A 290 -10.61 -5.04 -38.31
C ILE A 290 -11.06 -6.50 -38.17
N HIS A 291 -12.37 -6.72 -38.06
CA HIS A 291 -12.93 -8.06 -38.11
C HIS A 291 -12.92 -8.56 -39.56
N LEU A 292 -12.16 -9.63 -39.80
CA LEU A 292 -12.02 -10.24 -41.12
C LEU A 292 -12.88 -11.51 -41.20
N GLY A 293 -13.55 -11.73 -42.34
CA GLY A 293 -14.44 -12.88 -42.56
C GLY A 293 -13.74 -14.24 -42.42
N GLY A 294 -14.55 -15.30 -42.31
CA GLY A 294 -14.11 -16.66 -41.92
C GLY A 294 -12.98 -17.29 -42.76
N ASP A 295 -12.81 -16.86 -44.01
CA ASP A 295 -11.83 -17.43 -44.94
C ASP A 295 -10.39 -16.90 -44.73
N VAL A 296 -10.24 -15.76 -44.03
CA VAL A 296 -8.94 -15.06 -43.85
C VAL A 296 -8.29 -15.37 -42.50
N VAL A 297 -9.11 -15.68 -41.48
CA VAL A 297 -8.69 -15.93 -40.09
C VAL A 297 -7.70 -17.11 -39.92
N PRO A 298 -7.81 -18.25 -40.66
CA PRO A 298 -6.96 -19.42 -40.44
C PRO A 298 -5.46 -19.21 -40.64
N GLY A 299 -5.04 -18.21 -41.43
CA GLY A 299 -3.62 -17.91 -41.70
C GLY A 299 -2.98 -16.90 -40.73
N LEU A 300 -3.77 -16.21 -39.90
CA LEU A 300 -3.28 -15.12 -39.07
C LEU A 300 -2.72 -15.62 -37.73
N LYS A 301 -1.70 -14.92 -37.22
CA LYS A 301 -1.09 -15.19 -35.90
C LYS A 301 -1.10 -13.95 -35.03
N ARG A 302 -1.30 -14.12 -33.73
CA ARG A 302 -1.18 -13.08 -32.69
C ARG A 302 -0.05 -13.44 -31.72
N ARG A 303 0.51 -12.41 -31.07
CA ARG A 303 1.53 -12.59 -30.04
C ARG A 303 0.89 -13.03 -28.73
N ALA A 304 1.52 -14.00 -28.08
CA ALA A 304 1.22 -14.43 -26.73
C ALA A 304 2.51 -14.54 -25.92
N ARG A 305 2.45 -14.23 -24.64
CA ARG A 305 3.61 -14.33 -23.77
C ARG A 305 3.64 -15.71 -23.13
N ASP A 306 4.69 -16.47 -23.39
CA ASP A 306 4.86 -17.78 -22.79
C ASP A 306 4.89 -17.66 -21.25
N PRO A 307 3.98 -18.37 -20.54
CA PRO A 307 3.88 -18.25 -19.09
C PRO A 307 5.13 -18.70 -18.33
N GLU A 308 5.88 -19.67 -18.86
CA GLU A 308 7.03 -20.30 -18.20
C GLU A 308 8.33 -19.52 -18.41
N THR A 309 8.56 -19.05 -19.64
CA THR A 309 9.80 -18.36 -20.04
C THR A 309 9.66 -16.84 -20.03
N GLY A 310 8.44 -16.31 -20.15
CA GLY A 310 8.20 -14.88 -20.30
C GLY A 310 8.54 -14.32 -21.68
N GLU A 311 8.86 -15.18 -22.65
CA GLU A 311 9.17 -14.82 -24.03
C GLU A 311 7.92 -14.68 -24.90
N ASN A 312 8.04 -13.98 -26.03
CA ASN A 312 6.92 -13.82 -26.97
C ASN A 312 6.87 -14.99 -27.95
N LYS A 313 5.70 -15.61 -28.09
CA LYS A 313 5.38 -16.66 -29.07
C LYS A 313 4.23 -16.24 -29.98
N LEU A 314 4.18 -16.81 -31.18
CA LEU A 314 3.07 -16.61 -32.12
C LEU A 314 2.07 -17.76 -32.00
N VAL A 315 0.81 -17.43 -31.75
CA VAL A 315 -0.31 -18.37 -31.71
C VAL A 315 -1.33 -18.01 -32.80
N PRO A 316 -2.19 -18.94 -33.25
CA PRO A 316 -3.25 -18.60 -34.21
C PRO A 316 -4.09 -17.42 -33.73
N ALA A 317 -4.45 -16.51 -34.63
CA ALA A 317 -5.19 -15.28 -34.28
C ALA A 317 -6.55 -15.57 -33.63
N SER A 318 -7.21 -16.66 -34.02
CA SER A 318 -8.45 -17.17 -33.43
C SER A 318 -8.32 -17.65 -31.97
N THR A 319 -7.10 -17.66 -31.41
CA THR A 319 -6.87 -18.01 -30.01
C THR A 319 -7.18 -16.83 -29.11
N ASN A 320 -8.42 -16.77 -28.60
CA ASN A 320 -8.79 -15.82 -27.55
C ASN A 320 -8.15 -16.19 -26.20
N TYR A 321 -8.25 -15.28 -25.23
CA TYR A 321 -7.60 -15.39 -23.93
C TYR A 321 -8.01 -16.63 -23.17
N LYS A 322 -9.30 -16.97 -23.19
CA LYS A 322 -9.81 -18.20 -22.56
C LYS A 322 -9.16 -19.43 -23.16
N LYS A 323 -9.11 -19.53 -24.50
CA LYS A 323 -8.50 -20.66 -25.19
C LYS A 323 -6.99 -20.73 -24.95
N TRP A 324 -6.29 -19.59 -25.04
CA TRP A 324 -4.86 -19.50 -24.75
C TRP A 324 -4.55 -19.94 -23.32
N TYR A 325 -5.33 -19.48 -22.34
CA TYR A 325 -5.17 -19.85 -20.94
C TYR A 325 -5.35 -21.36 -20.74
N GLN A 326 -6.37 -21.97 -21.37
CA GLN A 326 -6.60 -23.41 -21.28
C GLN A 326 -5.49 -24.23 -21.96
N GLN A 327 -5.04 -23.82 -23.14
CA GLN A 327 -3.95 -24.48 -23.87
C GLN A 327 -2.62 -24.43 -23.13
N ASN A 328 -2.38 -23.32 -22.43
CA ASN A 328 -1.17 -23.15 -21.64
C ASN A 328 -1.39 -23.53 -20.18
N LYS A 329 -2.53 -24.14 -19.80
CA LYS A 329 -2.86 -24.42 -18.40
C LYS A 329 -1.75 -25.18 -17.69
N ALA A 330 -1.19 -26.22 -18.30
CA ALA A 330 -0.05 -26.96 -17.73
C ALA A 330 1.23 -26.10 -17.61
N ALA A 331 1.51 -25.22 -18.59
CA ALA A 331 2.66 -24.32 -18.55
C ALA A 331 2.45 -23.15 -17.57
N ILE A 332 1.22 -22.66 -17.40
CA ILE A 332 0.79 -21.69 -16.40
C ILE A 332 0.90 -22.34 -15.02
N GLU A 333 0.34 -23.53 -14.83
CA GLU A 333 0.45 -24.33 -13.62
C GLU A 333 1.89 -24.74 -13.31
N LYS A 334 2.77 -24.86 -14.31
CA LYS A 334 4.22 -25.09 -14.17
C LYS A 334 5.02 -23.80 -14.07
N ALA A 335 4.51 -22.63 -14.47
CA ALA A 335 5.14 -21.33 -14.22
C ALA A 335 4.79 -20.85 -12.81
N GLU A 336 3.51 -20.94 -12.45
CA GLU A 336 3.00 -20.91 -11.08
C GLU A 336 3.61 -22.05 -10.26
N GLY A 337 3.87 -23.18 -10.92
CA GLY A 337 4.47 -24.44 -10.47
C GLY A 337 5.97 -24.40 -10.23
N LYS A 338 6.78 -23.74 -11.06
CA LYS A 338 8.20 -23.44 -10.83
C LYS A 338 8.33 -22.33 -9.79
N LYS A 339 7.33 -21.44 -9.73
CA LYS A 339 7.06 -20.60 -8.56
C LYS A 339 6.50 -21.39 -7.35
N LYS A 340 6.15 -22.69 -7.46
CA LYS A 340 5.63 -23.59 -6.38
C LYS A 340 6.52 -24.83 -6.11
N ALA A 341 7.52 -25.14 -6.94
CA ALA A 341 8.41 -26.33 -6.93
C ALA A 341 9.80 -25.98 -6.39
N LYS A 342 10.11 -24.68 -6.29
CA LYS A 342 10.89 -24.14 -5.16
C LYS A 342 10.00 -24.01 -3.90
N GLY A 343 9.07 -24.95 -3.66
CA GLY A 343 8.03 -24.76 -2.65
C GLY A 343 7.12 -25.95 -2.30
N LYS A 344 7.41 -27.20 -2.72
CA LYS A 344 6.74 -28.44 -2.24
C LYS A 344 7.74 -29.60 -2.34
N SER A 345 8.03 -30.44 -1.35
CA SER A 345 7.30 -30.86 -0.15
C SER A 345 8.28 -31.52 0.84
N LEU A 346 8.12 -31.27 2.14
CA LEU A 346 8.55 -32.20 3.19
C LEU A 346 7.40 -32.37 4.20
N HIS A 347 6.41 -33.18 3.83
CA HIS A 347 5.70 -34.00 4.82
C HIS A 347 6.49 -35.31 4.97
N LYS A 348 7.39 -35.36 5.95
CA LYS A 348 7.95 -36.61 6.43
C LYS A 348 7.76 -36.63 7.95
N LYS A 349 6.99 -37.61 8.42
CA LYS A 349 6.84 -37.97 9.84
C LYS A 349 8.22 -38.33 10.42
N GLN A 350 8.47 -37.87 11.64
CA GLN A 350 9.27 -38.44 12.76
C GLN A 350 9.93 -37.27 13.51
N GLY A 351 9.93 -37.18 14.84
CA GLY A 351 9.47 -38.12 15.86
C GLY A 351 9.44 -37.44 17.22
N ASP A 352 8.74 -38.09 18.14
CA ASP A 352 8.62 -37.72 19.55
C ASP A 352 9.96 -37.46 20.23
N GLY A 353 9.99 -36.45 21.10
CA GLY A 353 11.13 -36.24 21.98
C GLY A 353 11.23 -34.88 22.64
N ASN A 354 10.15 -34.36 23.23
CA ASN A 354 10.26 -33.68 24.53
C ASN A 354 8.88 -33.42 25.11
N ILE A 355 8.75 -33.75 26.40
CA ILE A 355 7.55 -33.67 27.22
C ILE A 355 6.99 -32.24 27.15
N LYS A 356 5.89 -32.03 26.42
CA LYS A 356 5.12 -30.78 26.51
C LYS A 356 4.52 -30.73 27.90
N VAL A 357 5.15 -29.97 28.80
CA VAL A 357 4.53 -29.53 30.05
C VAL A 357 3.21 -28.87 29.66
N GLN A 358 2.10 -29.38 30.20
CA GLN A 358 0.79 -28.80 29.94
C GLN A 358 0.78 -27.36 30.48
N ALA A 359 0.45 -26.39 29.63
CA ALA A 359 0.33 -25.00 30.05
C ALA A 359 -0.69 -24.89 31.19
N GLU A 360 -0.38 -24.06 32.18
CA GLU A 360 -1.31 -23.76 33.27
C GLU A 360 -2.56 -23.07 32.73
N GLU A 361 -3.69 -23.26 33.42
CA GLU A 361 -4.94 -22.59 33.07
C GLU A 361 -4.82 -21.09 33.37
N MET A 362 -5.02 -20.26 32.35
CA MET A 362 -5.07 -18.82 32.53
C MET A 362 -6.31 -18.44 33.32
N LYS A 363 -6.16 -17.49 34.25
CA LYS A 363 -7.26 -17.05 35.11
C LYS A 363 -7.40 -15.54 35.13
N ILE A 364 -8.64 -15.05 35.21
CA ILE A 364 -8.94 -13.62 35.11
C ILE A 364 -8.35 -12.84 36.30
N GLU A 365 -8.25 -13.45 37.48
CA GLU A 365 -7.66 -12.86 38.68
C GLU A 365 -6.15 -12.53 38.55
N ASN A 366 -5.49 -13.09 37.54
CA ASN A 366 -4.07 -12.89 37.25
C ASN A 366 -3.80 -11.74 36.27
N PHE A 367 -4.84 -11.06 35.81
CA PHE A 367 -4.73 -9.86 34.98
C PHE A 367 -4.82 -8.58 35.81
N PRO A 368 -4.19 -7.46 35.35
CA PRO A 368 -4.31 -6.15 35.98
C PRO A 368 -5.76 -5.69 36.11
N GLU A 369 -6.03 -4.81 37.08
CA GLU A 369 -7.40 -4.36 37.40
C GLU A 369 -8.17 -3.84 36.17
N ALA A 370 -7.51 -3.07 35.30
CA ALA A 370 -8.09 -2.53 34.07
C ALA A 370 -8.67 -3.60 33.11
N PHE A 371 -8.11 -4.83 33.10
CA PHE A 371 -8.64 -5.95 32.30
C PHE A 371 -9.84 -6.64 32.96
N THR A 372 -10.01 -6.46 34.27
CA THR A 372 -11.07 -7.08 35.08
C THR A 372 -12.23 -6.13 35.39
N GLU A 373 -12.11 -4.86 35.01
CA GLU A 373 -13.19 -3.88 35.14
C GLU A 373 -14.44 -4.33 34.36
N LYS A 374 -15.62 -3.92 34.84
CA LYS A 374 -16.92 -4.33 34.26
C LYS A 374 -17.03 -4.10 32.74
N ALA A 375 -16.35 -3.08 32.22
CA ALA A 375 -16.33 -2.77 30.79
C ALA A 375 -15.49 -3.76 29.95
N GLU A 376 -14.42 -4.31 30.53
CA GLU A 376 -13.44 -5.16 29.82
C GLU A 376 -13.52 -6.64 30.21
N ALA A 377 -14.02 -6.98 31.40
CA ALA A 377 -14.01 -8.34 31.96
C ALA A 377 -14.54 -9.41 31.00
N LYS A 378 -15.58 -9.09 30.22
CA LYS A 378 -16.14 -10.03 29.23
C LYS A 378 -15.19 -10.31 28.07
N SER A 379 -14.45 -9.30 27.63
CA SER A 379 -13.46 -9.40 26.56
C SER A 379 -12.22 -10.17 27.03
N THR A 380 -11.73 -9.85 28.23
CA THR A 380 -10.65 -10.60 28.89
C THR A 380 -11.02 -12.07 29.11
N GLN A 381 -12.23 -12.36 29.61
CA GLN A 381 -12.67 -13.74 29.80
C GLN A 381 -12.76 -14.50 28.47
N ALA A 382 -13.25 -13.87 27.40
CA ALA A 382 -13.31 -14.51 26.09
C ALA A 382 -11.91 -14.81 25.52
N LEU A 383 -10.93 -13.94 25.78
CA LEU A 383 -9.52 -14.20 25.46
C LEU A 383 -8.98 -15.41 26.23
N ILE A 384 -9.19 -15.44 27.55
CA ILE A 384 -8.75 -16.53 28.43
C ILE A 384 -9.37 -17.86 28.00
N ASP A 385 -10.69 -17.89 27.79
CA ASP A 385 -11.42 -19.08 27.36
C ASP A 385 -10.91 -19.60 26.02
N TYR A 386 -10.49 -18.70 25.13
CA TYR A 386 -9.89 -19.08 23.86
C TYR A 386 -8.52 -19.73 24.09
N VAL A 387 -7.63 -19.07 24.85
CA VAL A 387 -6.27 -19.56 25.11
C VAL A 387 -6.28 -20.91 25.83
N ASN A 388 -7.10 -21.08 26.85
CA ASN A 388 -7.20 -22.33 27.61
C ASN A 388 -7.71 -23.53 26.77
N LYS A 389 -8.38 -23.26 25.63
CA LYS A 389 -8.82 -24.31 24.69
C LYS A 389 -7.74 -24.71 23.68
N LEU A 390 -6.68 -23.93 23.54
CA LEU A 390 -5.62 -24.20 22.57
C LEU A 390 -4.77 -25.40 23.00
N LYS A 391 -4.43 -26.24 22.03
CA LYS A 391 -3.56 -27.40 22.27
C LYS A 391 -2.13 -27.06 21.86
N GLY A 392 -1.20 -27.29 22.78
CA GLY A 392 0.23 -27.17 22.50
C GLY A 392 0.81 -25.76 22.60
N ALA A 393 0.06 -24.80 23.16
CA ALA A 393 0.57 -23.48 23.56
C ALA A 393 1.81 -23.65 24.46
N ASP A 394 2.79 -22.77 24.29
CA ASP A 394 4.01 -22.80 25.09
C ASP A 394 3.69 -22.46 26.56
N ALA A 395 3.99 -23.40 27.46
CA ALA A 395 3.65 -23.27 28.88
C ALA A 395 4.35 -22.08 29.56
N LYS A 396 5.57 -21.73 29.16
CA LYS A 396 6.31 -20.59 29.72
C LYS A 396 5.70 -19.28 29.25
N VAL A 397 5.37 -19.18 27.97
CA VAL A 397 4.73 -17.98 27.42
C VAL A 397 3.33 -17.79 27.98
N VAL A 398 2.54 -18.87 28.14
CA VAL A 398 1.24 -18.80 28.81
C VAL A 398 1.38 -18.35 30.26
N LYS A 399 2.34 -18.90 31.02
CA LYS A 399 2.64 -18.46 32.39
C LYS A 399 3.01 -16.97 32.44
N LEU A 400 3.75 -16.48 31.45
CA LEU A 400 4.13 -15.06 31.35
C LEU A 400 2.89 -14.16 31.18
N TYR A 401 2.01 -14.46 30.23
CA TYR A 401 0.74 -13.74 30.08
C TYR A 401 -0.15 -13.89 31.33
N ASN A 402 -0.17 -15.07 31.94
CA ASN A 402 -0.89 -15.35 33.18
C ASN A 402 -0.23 -14.72 34.43
N SER A 403 0.81 -13.91 34.27
CA SER A 403 1.46 -13.19 35.37
C SER A 403 1.43 -11.67 35.19
N MET A 404 0.65 -11.14 34.24
CA MET A 404 0.56 -9.70 33.95
C MET A 404 0.22 -8.85 35.19
N LYS A 405 -0.63 -9.34 36.10
CA LYS A 405 -0.92 -8.64 37.36
C LYS A 405 0.29 -8.51 38.29
N LYS A 406 1.14 -9.54 38.36
CA LYS A 406 2.37 -9.50 39.18
C LYS A 406 3.37 -8.47 38.62
N MET A 407 3.37 -8.29 37.31
CA MET A 407 4.25 -7.34 36.60
C MET A 407 3.70 -5.92 36.54
N GLU A 408 2.41 -5.71 36.86
CA GLU A 408 1.74 -4.41 36.76
C GLU A 408 2.45 -3.37 37.64
N SER A 409 3.07 -2.40 36.98
CA SER A 409 3.89 -1.38 37.63
C SER A 409 3.46 0.05 37.25
N ILE A 410 2.47 0.21 36.38
CA ILE A 410 2.02 1.50 35.85
C ILE A 410 1.05 2.13 36.85
N VAL A 411 -0.03 1.42 37.21
CA VAL A 411 -1.06 1.93 38.13
C VAL A 411 -0.49 2.07 39.54
N SER A 412 0.33 1.13 39.98
CA SER A 412 1.01 1.21 41.28
C SER A 412 1.95 2.41 41.42
N GLN A 413 2.46 2.97 40.31
CA GLN A 413 3.25 4.21 40.28
C GLN A 413 2.41 5.48 40.08
N GLY A 414 1.08 5.37 40.14
CA GLY A 414 0.15 6.49 39.98
C GLY A 414 0.00 6.96 38.53
N ILE A 415 0.39 6.15 37.55
CA ILE A 415 0.26 6.46 36.12
C ILE A 415 -1.09 5.92 35.62
N PRO A 416 -1.96 6.76 35.04
CA PRO A 416 -3.20 6.31 34.42
C PRO A 416 -2.97 5.26 33.34
N PHE A 417 -3.66 4.12 33.46
CA PHE A 417 -3.71 3.05 32.46
C PHE A 417 -5.15 2.86 31.96
N LYS A 418 -5.35 2.79 30.64
CA LYS A 418 -6.68 2.59 30.02
C LYS A 418 -6.64 1.60 28.87
N ILE A 419 -7.72 0.83 28.74
CA ILE A 419 -7.96 -0.07 27.61
C ILE A 419 -8.98 0.58 26.65
N SER A 420 -8.74 0.46 25.35
CA SER A 420 -9.59 1.01 24.29
C SER A 420 -9.76 0.01 23.16
N HIS A 421 -10.92 0.03 22.51
CA HIS A 421 -11.20 -0.78 21.31
C HIS A 421 -11.31 0.08 20.05
N ALA A 422 -10.60 1.20 20.00
CA ALA A 422 -10.49 2.02 18.80
C ALA A 422 -9.69 1.30 17.70
N LYS A 423 -9.77 1.80 16.46
CA LYS A 423 -8.91 1.33 15.36
C LYS A 423 -7.44 1.71 15.63
N SER A 424 -6.51 0.99 15.00
CA SER A 424 -5.05 1.13 15.21
C SER A 424 -4.60 0.56 16.56
N HIS A 425 -4.60 -0.76 16.65
CA HIS A 425 -4.18 -1.47 17.85
C HIS A 425 -2.69 -1.21 18.11
N ALA A 426 -2.39 -0.85 19.35
CA ALA A 426 -1.06 -0.45 19.81
C ALA A 426 -1.05 -0.25 21.33
N VAL A 427 0.09 -0.48 21.96
CA VAL A 427 0.43 0.12 23.26
C VAL A 427 1.00 1.52 23.04
N THR A 428 0.32 2.54 23.55
CA THR A 428 0.78 3.94 23.45
C THR A 428 1.13 4.50 24.82
N SER A 429 2.33 5.06 24.93
CA SER A 429 2.85 5.73 26.13
C SER A 429 2.95 7.24 25.88
N SER A 430 2.30 8.03 26.72
CA SER A 430 2.33 9.49 26.68
C SER A 430 3.31 10.01 27.72
N TYR A 431 4.24 10.87 27.32
CA TYR A 431 5.28 11.42 28.19
C TYR A 431 5.12 12.93 28.37
N ARG A 432 5.47 13.45 29.55
CA ARG A 432 5.48 14.88 29.83
C ARG A 432 6.71 15.51 29.15
N PRO A 433 6.54 16.45 28.19
CA PRO A 433 7.68 17.00 27.43
C PRO A 433 8.77 17.65 28.29
N SER A 434 8.39 18.25 29.43
CA SER A 434 9.32 19.00 30.28
C SER A 434 10.16 18.13 31.22
N THR A 435 9.71 16.92 31.57
CA THR A 435 10.39 16.06 32.54
C THR A 435 10.75 14.68 31.98
N GLY A 436 10.31 14.36 30.76
CA GLY A 436 10.46 13.04 30.15
C GLY A 436 9.67 11.92 30.85
N LYS A 437 8.92 12.24 31.92
CA LYS A 437 8.21 11.26 32.75
C LYS A 437 6.96 10.73 32.05
N LEU A 438 6.70 9.45 32.19
CA LEU A 438 5.48 8.78 31.71
C LEU A 438 4.24 9.35 32.43
N VAL A 439 3.21 9.70 31.66
CA VAL A 439 1.98 10.39 32.12
C VAL A 439 0.74 9.55 31.93
N GLU A 440 0.66 8.76 30.86
CA GLU A 440 -0.47 7.87 30.60
C GLU A 440 -0.01 6.71 29.73
N VAL A 441 -0.57 5.53 29.99
CA VAL A 441 -0.43 4.38 29.11
C VAL A 441 -1.82 3.97 28.63
N LYS A 442 -1.94 3.74 27.32
CA LYS A 442 -3.18 3.29 26.71
C LYS A 442 -2.91 2.06 25.86
N LEU A 443 -3.61 0.96 26.18
CA LEU A 443 -3.66 -0.25 25.39
C LEU A 443 -4.87 -0.18 24.45
N THR A 444 -4.62 -0.16 23.14
CA THR A 444 -5.69 -0.23 22.14
C THR A 444 -5.71 -1.63 21.52
N ILE A 445 -6.75 -2.42 21.77
CA ILE A 445 -6.87 -3.83 21.35
C ILE A 445 -8.25 -4.11 20.74
N PRO A 446 -8.38 -5.07 19.80
CA PRO A 446 -9.68 -5.44 19.29
C PRO A 446 -10.56 -5.99 20.41
N LYS A 447 -11.87 -5.77 20.29
CA LYS A 447 -12.83 -6.32 21.26
C LYS A 447 -13.00 -7.82 21.02
N VAL A 448 -12.62 -8.63 22.00
CA VAL A 448 -12.76 -10.09 21.92
C VAL A 448 -14.11 -10.51 22.52
N ALA A 449 -14.80 -11.43 21.87
CA ALA A 449 -16.06 -12.00 22.33
C ALA A 449 -16.08 -13.51 22.07
N ALA A 450 -17.05 -14.21 22.66
CA ALA A 450 -17.24 -15.63 22.37
C ALA A 450 -17.49 -15.84 20.87
N GLY A 451 -16.67 -16.69 20.22
CA GLY A 451 -16.73 -16.93 18.77
C GLY A 451 -15.91 -15.96 17.91
N THR A 452 -15.18 -15.02 18.51
CA THR A 452 -14.19 -14.20 17.80
C THR A 452 -13.11 -15.06 17.15
N GLY A 453 -12.71 -14.70 15.93
CA GLY A 453 -11.69 -15.42 15.17
C GLY A 453 -10.26 -15.30 15.74
N PRO A 454 -9.35 -16.20 15.31
CA PRO A 454 -7.98 -16.25 15.81
C PRO A 454 -7.17 -14.96 15.60
N GLY A 455 -7.51 -14.14 14.62
CA GLY A 455 -6.81 -12.92 14.27
C GLY A 455 -6.92 -11.82 15.31
N ALA A 456 -8.11 -11.63 15.90
CA ALA A 456 -8.29 -10.66 16.98
C ALA A 456 -7.61 -11.13 18.27
N VAL A 457 -7.68 -12.42 18.59
CA VAL A 457 -6.96 -13.01 19.73
C VAL A 457 -5.44 -12.83 19.57
N ASN A 458 -4.90 -13.14 18.39
CA ASN A 458 -3.49 -12.92 18.07
C ASN A 458 -3.08 -11.45 18.22
N THR A 459 -3.91 -10.54 17.72
CA THR A 459 -3.63 -9.10 17.84
C THR A 459 -3.62 -8.67 19.31
N THR A 460 -4.59 -9.12 20.12
CA THR A 460 -4.62 -8.81 21.55
C THR A 460 -3.41 -9.37 22.29
N LEU A 461 -2.99 -10.60 22.01
CA LEU A 461 -1.79 -11.20 22.62
C LEU A 461 -0.50 -10.48 22.21
N HIS A 462 -0.40 -10.05 20.95
CA HIS A 462 0.72 -9.25 20.45
C HIS A 462 0.84 -7.93 21.23
N GLU A 463 -0.26 -7.17 21.34
CA GLU A 463 -0.25 -5.91 22.11
C GLU A 463 -0.01 -6.14 23.61
N ASN A 464 -0.55 -7.22 24.18
CA ASN A 464 -0.27 -7.60 25.56
C ASN A 464 1.22 -7.90 25.77
N MET A 465 1.93 -8.43 24.77
CA MET A 465 3.38 -8.64 24.87
C MET A 465 4.16 -7.33 24.83
N HIS A 466 3.74 -6.35 24.02
CA HIS A 466 4.28 -4.99 24.12
C HIS A 466 4.04 -4.37 25.50
N LEU A 467 2.88 -4.65 26.11
CA LEU A 467 2.56 -4.19 27.46
C LEU A 467 3.42 -4.91 28.53
N ILE A 468 3.68 -6.21 28.37
CA ILE A 468 4.60 -6.97 29.23
C ILE A 468 6.03 -6.41 29.13
N ASP A 469 6.52 -6.14 27.91
CA ASP A 469 7.82 -5.48 27.71
C ASP A 469 7.89 -4.10 28.38
N LEU A 470 6.79 -3.36 28.39
CA LEU A 470 6.67 -2.09 29.13
C LEU A 470 6.73 -2.30 30.65
N TYR A 471 5.97 -3.27 31.19
CA TYR A 471 5.94 -3.58 32.61
C TYR A 471 7.31 -4.01 33.16
N LEU A 472 8.08 -4.73 32.36
CA LEU A 472 9.37 -5.29 32.78
C LEU A 472 10.53 -4.29 32.70
N ARG A 473 10.33 -3.04 32.28
CA ARG A 473 11.41 -2.03 32.23
C ARG A 473 12.00 -1.77 33.62
N GLU A 474 13.31 -1.52 33.67
CA GLU A 474 14.00 -1.13 34.92
C GLU A 474 13.59 0.28 35.37
N ASP A 475 13.36 1.18 34.41
CA ASP A 475 12.81 2.51 34.64
C ASP A 475 11.58 2.72 33.73
N LEU A 476 10.40 2.78 34.34
CA LEU A 476 9.14 3.06 33.65
C LEU A 476 9.01 4.53 33.22
N ALA A 477 9.79 5.43 33.82
CA ALA A 477 9.80 6.85 33.49
C ALA A 477 10.72 7.19 32.30
N GLY A 478 11.61 6.27 31.89
CA GLY A 478 12.54 6.46 30.77
C GLY A 478 12.00 6.00 29.41
N HIS A 479 12.71 6.41 28.34
CA HIS A 479 12.55 5.83 27.00
C HIS A 479 13.46 4.60 26.86
N GLY A 480 12.90 3.43 26.55
CA GLY A 480 13.66 2.19 26.36
C GLY A 480 12.75 0.97 26.43
N HIS A 481 13.26 -0.23 26.16
CA HIS A 481 12.53 -1.51 26.30
C HIS A 481 13.18 -2.37 27.40
N PHE A 482 12.68 -3.56 27.69
CA PHE A 482 13.36 -4.52 28.59
C PHE A 482 14.69 -4.97 27.95
N ARG A 483 15.76 -4.15 28.07
CA ARG A 483 16.98 -4.26 27.23
C ARG A 483 18.33 -4.10 27.92
N GLY A 484 18.36 -4.06 29.25
CA GLY A 484 19.61 -4.20 30.01
C GLY A 484 20.03 -5.66 30.26
N SER A 485 19.12 -6.61 29.99
CA SER A 485 19.20 -8.00 30.41
C SER A 485 20.23 -8.81 29.60
N GLN A 486 20.71 -9.93 30.15
CA GLN A 486 21.70 -10.75 29.46
C GLN A 486 21.10 -11.46 28.24
N ALA A 487 19.83 -11.92 28.31
CA ALA A 487 19.17 -12.53 27.16
C ALA A 487 18.81 -11.49 26.08
N ALA A 488 18.56 -10.22 26.43
CA ALA A 488 18.38 -9.16 25.44
C ALA A 488 19.66 -8.96 24.59
N LYS A 489 20.85 -9.07 25.21
CA LYS A 489 22.14 -9.05 24.49
C LYS A 489 22.33 -10.27 23.59
N VAL A 490 21.94 -11.46 24.06
CA VAL A 490 21.96 -12.69 23.25
C VAL A 490 21.03 -12.57 22.04
N LEU A 491 19.85 -11.97 22.21
CA LEU A 491 18.94 -11.68 21.10
C LEU A 491 19.52 -10.65 20.12
N ASP A 492 20.20 -9.61 20.61
CA ASP A 492 20.91 -8.66 19.75
C ASP A 492 21.98 -9.37 18.90
N GLU A 493 22.79 -10.23 19.51
CA GLU A 493 23.78 -11.04 18.78
C GLU A 493 23.14 -11.97 17.75
N ALA A 494 22.06 -12.67 18.10
CA ALA A 494 21.32 -13.53 17.19
C ALA A 494 20.80 -12.73 15.98
N LEU A 495 20.19 -11.56 16.21
CA LEU A 495 19.66 -10.71 15.13
C LEU A 495 20.73 -10.19 14.17
N THR A 496 21.98 -10.03 14.62
CA THR A 496 23.09 -9.66 13.72
C THR A 496 23.59 -10.81 12.84
N LYS A 497 23.42 -12.06 13.29
CA LYS A 497 23.89 -13.27 12.59
C LYS A 497 22.81 -13.87 11.69
N VAL A 498 21.55 -13.71 12.07
CA VAL A 498 20.39 -14.26 11.36
C VAL A 498 20.28 -13.63 9.97
N LYS A 499 20.17 -14.49 8.95
CA LYS A 499 19.99 -14.04 7.57
C LYS A 499 18.58 -13.44 7.39
N PRO A 500 18.46 -12.32 6.63
CA PRO A 500 17.20 -11.62 6.41
C PRO A 500 16.26 -12.29 5.40
N ASP A 501 16.65 -13.46 4.87
CA ASP A 501 15.89 -14.18 3.86
C ASP A 501 14.69 -14.91 4.46
N ILE A 502 13.66 -15.12 3.63
CA ILE A 502 12.49 -15.91 4.01
C ILE A 502 12.76 -17.38 3.66
N GLY A 503 12.74 -18.26 4.65
CA GLY A 503 12.87 -19.70 4.45
C GLY A 503 11.85 -20.27 3.48
N GLU A 504 12.19 -21.40 2.83
CA GLU A 504 11.35 -21.99 1.77
C GLU A 504 9.93 -22.32 2.27
N LYS A 505 9.81 -22.91 3.48
CA LYS A 505 8.52 -23.25 4.08
C LYS A 505 7.67 -22.01 4.39
N ALA A 506 8.27 -21.00 5.00
CA ALA A 506 7.61 -19.73 5.30
C ALA A 506 7.19 -19.00 4.01
N GLY A 507 8.06 -18.97 3.00
CA GLY A 507 7.77 -18.36 1.70
C GLY A 507 6.61 -19.06 0.97
N ALA A 508 6.54 -20.39 1.02
CA ALA A 508 5.42 -21.16 0.47
C ALA A 508 4.11 -20.83 1.20
N LEU A 509 4.13 -20.82 2.55
CA LEU A 509 2.98 -20.46 3.37
C LEU A 509 2.49 -19.03 3.07
N PHE A 510 3.40 -18.06 2.95
CA PHE A 510 3.07 -16.67 2.66
C PHE A 510 2.41 -16.50 1.29
N LYS A 511 2.80 -17.31 0.31
CA LYS A 511 2.18 -17.32 -1.01
C LYS A 511 0.76 -17.88 -0.95
N GLU A 512 0.55 -19.00 -0.26
CA GLU A 512 -0.78 -19.60 -0.08
C GLU A 512 -1.71 -18.64 0.68
N TYR A 513 -1.19 -18.01 1.74
CA TYR A 513 -1.90 -16.99 2.49
C TYR A 513 -2.27 -15.78 1.63
N LYS A 514 -1.35 -15.32 0.76
CA LYS A 514 -1.65 -14.24 -0.20
C LYS A 514 -2.73 -14.61 -1.20
N GLU A 515 -2.76 -15.86 -1.67
CA GLU A 515 -3.85 -16.37 -2.52
C GLU A 515 -5.19 -16.38 -1.77
N GLU A 516 -5.21 -16.80 -0.50
CA GLU A 516 -6.41 -16.80 0.34
C GLU A 516 -6.93 -15.39 0.65
N CYS A 517 -6.06 -14.47 1.05
CA CYS A 517 -6.44 -13.06 1.26
C CYS A 517 -7.00 -12.42 -0.03
N ASN A 518 -6.50 -12.82 -1.21
CA ASN A 518 -7.06 -12.36 -2.48
C ASN A 518 -8.46 -12.93 -2.71
N ARG A 519 -8.72 -14.21 -2.40
CA ARG A 519 -10.07 -14.79 -2.49
C ARG A 519 -11.06 -14.07 -1.57
N ILE A 520 -10.68 -13.85 -0.31
CA ILE A 520 -11.45 -13.08 0.67
C ILE A 520 -11.79 -11.70 0.13
N ARG A 521 -10.79 -10.99 -0.41
CA ARG A 521 -10.98 -9.65 -0.98
C ARG A 521 -11.96 -9.63 -2.14
N GLU A 522 -11.87 -10.59 -3.05
CA GLU A 522 -12.78 -10.66 -4.19
C GLU A 522 -14.22 -11.01 -3.76
N ALA A 523 -14.39 -11.90 -2.79
CA ALA A 523 -15.70 -12.25 -2.23
C ALA A 523 -16.36 -11.06 -1.50
N ALA A 524 -15.63 -10.38 -0.62
CA ALA A 524 -16.11 -9.19 0.08
C ALA A 524 -16.45 -8.05 -0.90
N LYS A 525 -15.63 -7.83 -1.93
CA LYS A 525 -15.93 -6.87 -2.99
C LYS A 525 -17.20 -7.21 -3.75
N ALA A 526 -17.39 -8.48 -4.13
CA ALA A 526 -18.60 -8.92 -4.82
C ALA A 526 -19.86 -8.69 -3.97
N SER A 527 -19.80 -9.04 -2.67
CA SER A 527 -20.91 -8.77 -1.73
C SER A 527 -21.17 -7.27 -1.58
N CYS A 528 -20.11 -6.46 -1.44
CA CYS A 528 -20.24 -5.00 -1.35
C CYS A 528 -20.86 -4.41 -2.62
N MET A 529 -20.44 -4.84 -3.81
CA MET A 529 -20.99 -4.35 -5.08
C MET A 529 -22.48 -4.66 -5.20
N LYS A 530 -22.91 -5.87 -4.82
CA LYS A 530 -24.33 -6.23 -4.78
C LYS A 530 -25.12 -5.33 -3.81
N LYS A 531 -24.60 -5.11 -2.61
CA LYS A 531 -25.23 -4.18 -1.63
C LYS A 531 -25.27 -2.74 -2.14
N VAL A 532 -24.25 -2.30 -2.87
CA VAL A 532 -24.22 -0.96 -3.49
C VAL A 532 -25.27 -0.88 -4.59
N GLU A 533 -25.42 -1.90 -5.42
CA GLU A 533 -26.46 -1.97 -6.46
C GLU A 533 -27.88 -1.95 -5.86
N GLU A 534 -28.14 -2.76 -4.83
CA GLU A 534 -29.40 -2.74 -4.07
C GLU A 534 -29.68 -1.35 -3.49
N LEU A 535 -28.66 -0.71 -2.89
CA LEU A 535 -28.74 0.66 -2.37
C LEU A 535 -29.00 1.67 -3.50
N THR A 536 -28.35 1.52 -4.66
CA THR A 536 -28.58 2.40 -5.82
C THR A 536 -30.02 2.29 -6.29
N ASN A 537 -30.56 1.07 -6.40
CA ASN A 537 -31.94 0.83 -6.83
C ASN A 537 -32.97 1.35 -5.82
N GLN A 538 -32.65 1.32 -4.53
CA GLN A 538 -33.49 1.91 -3.48
C GLN A 538 -33.61 3.45 -3.62
N TYR A 539 -32.52 4.12 -4.01
CA TYR A 539 -32.50 5.57 -4.15
C TYR A 539 -32.89 6.04 -5.56
N TYR A 540 -32.61 5.28 -6.61
CA TYR A 540 -32.78 5.70 -8.00
C TYR A 540 -33.46 4.58 -8.79
N SER A 541 -34.72 4.80 -9.21
CA SER A 541 -35.54 3.85 -9.98
C SER A 541 -34.88 3.41 -11.29
N ASP A 542 -34.09 4.31 -11.89
CA ASP A 542 -33.46 4.11 -13.19
C ASP A 542 -32.04 3.54 -13.05
N GLY A 543 -31.61 3.21 -11.81
CA GLY A 543 -30.28 2.65 -11.51
C GLY A 543 -29.12 3.65 -11.63
N ILE A 544 -29.38 4.92 -11.95
CA ILE A 544 -28.35 5.94 -12.20
C ILE A 544 -28.42 7.04 -11.14
N PRO A 545 -27.39 7.21 -10.29
CA PRO A 545 -27.34 8.32 -9.34
C PRO A 545 -27.29 9.68 -10.04
N ASN A 546 -28.35 10.47 -9.89
CA ASN A 546 -28.42 11.84 -10.40
C ASN A 546 -28.04 12.86 -9.31
N VAL A 547 -26.82 13.39 -9.39
CA VAL A 547 -26.27 14.40 -8.46
C VAL A 547 -27.03 15.72 -8.54
N TRP A 548 -27.51 16.08 -9.74
CA TRP A 548 -28.09 17.39 -10.04
C TRP A 548 -29.61 17.44 -9.86
N GLY A 549 -30.26 16.26 -9.79
CA GLY A 549 -31.70 16.15 -9.56
C GLY A 549 -32.12 16.45 -8.12
N ASP A 550 -31.40 15.91 -7.13
CA ASP A 550 -31.61 16.22 -5.71
C ASP A 550 -30.30 16.02 -4.91
N ILE A 551 -29.68 17.15 -4.56
CA ILE A 551 -28.41 17.18 -3.84
C ILE A 551 -28.51 16.58 -2.43
N LYS A 552 -29.66 16.73 -1.74
CA LYS A 552 -29.83 16.20 -0.38
C LYS A 552 -29.94 14.68 -0.44
N LYS A 553 -30.74 14.16 -1.37
CA LYS A 553 -30.88 12.73 -1.63
C LYS A 553 -29.54 12.09 -2.03
N TYR A 554 -28.79 12.73 -2.92
CA TYR A 554 -27.46 12.25 -3.32
C TYR A 554 -26.46 12.23 -2.16
N LYS A 555 -26.45 13.26 -1.31
CA LYS A 555 -25.57 13.30 -0.12
C LYS A 555 -25.86 12.15 0.84
N GLN A 556 -27.13 11.79 1.03
CA GLN A 556 -27.53 10.67 1.88
C GLN A 556 -27.11 9.33 1.27
N TYR A 557 -27.40 9.11 -0.01
CA TYR A 557 -26.94 7.94 -0.77
C TYR A 557 -25.42 7.75 -0.67
N GLU A 558 -24.64 8.83 -0.90
CA GLU A 558 -23.18 8.78 -0.87
C GLU A 558 -22.65 8.44 0.52
N LYS A 559 -23.31 8.91 1.58
CA LYS A 559 -22.97 8.58 2.97
C LYS A 559 -23.17 7.09 3.26
N GLU A 560 -24.28 6.51 2.81
CA GLU A 560 -24.59 5.09 2.99
C GLU A 560 -23.67 4.20 2.13
N ARG A 561 -23.40 4.61 0.89
CA ARG A 561 -22.45 3.94 0.00
C ARG A 561 -21.04 3.89 0.58
N LYS A 562 -20.55 5.00 1.17
CA LYS A 562 -19.25 5.04 1.86
C LYS A 562 -19.19 4.12 3.08
N LYS A 563 -20.30 3.96 3.81
CA LYS A 563 -20.38 3.01 4.92
C LYS A 563 -20.24 1.57 4.43
N LEU A 564 -20.85 1.20 3.31
CA LEU A 564 -20.69 -0.14 2.72
C LEU A 564 -19.24 -0.43 2.36
N TYR A 565 -18.53 0.51 1.73
CA TYR A 565 -17.09 0.35 1.46
C TYR A 565 -16.24 0.25 2.72
N THR A 566 -16.60 0.99 3.78
CA THR A 566 -15.90 0.89 5.07
C THR A 566 -16.10 -0.50 5.69
N LEU A 567 -17.34 -1.00 5.70
CA LEU A 567 -17.67 -2.33 6.19
C LEU A 567 -16.95 -3.43 5.40
N MET A 568 -16.88 -3.29 4.07
CA MET A 568 -16.13 -4.20 3.21
C MET A 568 -14.64 -4.26 3.59
N ASN A 569 -14.01 -3.10 3.82
CA ASN A 569 -12.59 -3.07 4.21
C ASN A 569 -12.37 -3.69 5.60
N ASP A 570 -13.26 -3.42 6.55
CA ASP A 570 -13.20 -4.00 7.91
C ASP A 570 -13.41 -5.53 7.88
N GLU A 571 -14.31 -6.02 7.02
CA GLU A 571 -14.54 -7.45 6.77
C GLU A 571 -13.31 -8.11 6.14
N ILE A 572 -12.69 -7.49 5.13
CA ILE A 572 -11.47 -7.97 4.50
C ILE A 572 -10.34 -8.08 5.52
N ASP A 573 -10.11 -7.06 6.34
CA ASP A 573 -9.05 -7.07 7.36
C ASP A 573 -9.28 -8.20 8.37
N THR A 574 -10.50 -8.31 8.92
CA THR A 574 -10.86 -9.34 9.90
C THR A 574 -10.67 -10.74 9.32
N MET A 575 -11.28 -11.02 8.17
CA MET A 575 -11.19 -12.34 7.54
C MET A 575 -9.76 -12.67 7.11
N SER A 576 -8.97 -11.69 6.65
CA SER A 576 -7.57 -11.93 6.29
C SER A 576 -6.72 -12.26 7.51
N ARG A 577 -6.94 -11.61 8.66
CA ARG A 577 -6.27 -11.93 9.93
C ARG A 577 -6.66 -13.31 10.47
N ASP A 578 -7.88 -13.76 10.18
CA ASP A 578 -8.38 -15.08 10.59
C ASP A 578 -8.00 -16.21 9.63
N ALA A 579 -7.63 -15.87 8.39
CA ALA A 579 -7.37 -16.82 7.33
C ALA A 579 -6.28 -17.83 7.72
N MET A 580 -6.50 -19.09 7.33
CA MET A 580 -5.58 -20.20 7.59
C MET A 580 -5.21 -20.36 9.08
N GLY A 581 -6.17 -20.09 9.99
CA GLY A 581 -6.01 -20.24 11.43
C GLY A 581 -5.37 -19.04 12.14
N GLY A 582 -5.16 -17.92 11.44
CA GLY A 582 -4.53 -16.70 11.98
C GLY A 582 -3.05 -16.86 12.31
N GLY A 583 -2.36 -15.81 12.74
CA GLY A 583 -0.93 -15.86 13.12
C GLY A 583 0.06 -15.73 11.95
N ILE A 584 -0.38 -15.94 10.70
CA ILE A 584 0.52 -15.83 9.53
C ILE A 584 0.99 -14.39 9.30
N GLY A 585 0.14 -13.40 9.60
CA GLY A 585 0.53 -11.99 9.55
C GLY A 585 1.66 -11.65 10.52
N GLN A 586 1.62 -12.20 11.73
CA GLN A 586 2.66 -12.08 12.75
C GLN A 586 3.96 -12.73 12.30
N LEU A 587 3.89 -13.93 11.70
CA LEU A 587 5.07 -14.58 11.13
C LEU A 587 5.67 -13.72 10.00
N GLN A 588 4.84 -13.20 9.09
CA GLN A 588 5.27 -12.29 8.02
C GLN A 588 5.98 -11.05 8.57
N ASP A 589 5.47 -10.49 9.65
CA ASP A 589 6.02 -9.30 10.30
C ASP A 589 7.39 -9.56 10.95
N ILE A 590 7.61 -10.76 11.54
CA ILE A 590 8.94 -11.20 12.00
C ILE A 590 9.93 -11.19 10.83
N TYR A 591 9.58 -11.79 9.69
CA TYR A 591 10.47 -11.80 8.52
C TYR A 591 10.68 -10.40 7.93
N ASP A 592 9.66 -9.53 8.00
CA ASP A 592 9.81 -8.14 7.60
C ASP A 592 10.80 -7.41 8.50
N ALA A 593 10.66 -7.55 9.82
CA ALA A 593 11.58 -7.00 10.82
C ALA A 593 13.01 -7.50 10.62
N LEU A 594 13.21 -8.81 10.39
CA LEU A 594 14.53 -9.40 10.09
C LEU A 594 15.15 -8.81 8.82
N SER A 595 14.34 -8.58 7.79
CA SER A 595 14.78 -7.94 6.54
C SER A 595 15.00 -6.43 6.63
N GLY A 596 14.73 -5.83 7.79
CA GLY A 596 14.72 -4.38 7.95
C GLY A 596 13.64 -3.67 7.14
N GLY A 597 12.54 -4.37 6.85
CA GLY A 597 11.40 -3.85 6.10
C GLY A 597 11.40 -4.12 4.59
N ALA A 598 12.46 -4.73 4.06
CA ALA A 598 12.59 -4.97 2.62
C ALA A 598 11.58 -6.01 2.10
N ALA A 599 11.19 -6.98 2.92
CA ALA A 599 10.21 -8.00 2.55
C ALA A 599 8.83 -7.38 2.28
N ARG A 600 8.43 -6.39 3.08
CA ARG A 600 7.17 -5.66 2.89
C ARG A 600 7.26 -4.71 1.70
N ASP A 601 8.34 -3.96 1.57
CA ASP A 601 8.54 -2.98 0.50
C ASP A 601 8.57 -3.65 -0.89
N SER A 602 9.16 -4.85 -0.98
CA SER A 602 9.18 -5.67 -2.20
C SER A 602 7.87 -6.41 -2.47
N GLY A 603 6.94 -6.44 -1.51
CA GLY A 603 5.68 -7.18 -1.58
C GLY A 603 5.80 -8.70 -1.44
N ALA A 604 6.94 -9.17 -0.90
CA ALA A 604 7.15 -10.57 -0.53
C ALA A 604 6.21 -10.99 0.61
N VAL A 605 5.90 -10.08 1.54
CA VAL A 605 4.91 -10.28 2.61
C VAL A 605 3.75 -9.27 2.52
N LEU A 606 2.58 -9.67 3.05
CA LEU A 606 1.37 -8.84 3.09
C LEU A 606 1.22 -8.04 4.38
N TYR A 607 1.79 -8.52 5.48
CA TYR A 607 1.84 -7.87 6.79
C TYR A 607 3.31 -7.59 7.14
N GLY A 608 3.56 -6.45 7.78
CA GLY A 608 4.86 -5.79 7.74
C GLY A 608 4.72 -4.28 7.95
N HIS A 609 5.65 -3.68 8.69
CA HIS A 609 5.75 -2.22 8.84
C HIS A 609 6.66 -1.53 7.81
N GLY A 610 7.45 -2.29 7.04
CA GLY A 610 8.31 -1.77 5.96
C GLY A 610 9.55 -1.02 6.44
N SER A 611 10.40 -0.62 5.49
CA SER A 611 11.74 -0.12 5.82
C SER A 611 11.76 1.23 6.51
N ALA A 612 10.67 1.98 6.47
CA ALA A 612 10.52 3.23 7.22
C ALA A 612 10.46 3.00 8.72
N TYR A 613 9.73 1.98 9.18
CA TYR A 613 9.55 1.65 10.59
C TYR A 613 10.74 0.84 11.12
N TYR A 614 11.16 -0.18 10.38
CA TYR A 614 12.26 -1.06 10.78
C TYR A 614 13.65 -0.48 10.52
N ARG A 615 13.82 0.85 10.49
CA ARG A 615 15.16 1.46 10.55
C ARG A 615 15.81 1.26 11.92
N SER A 616 14.98 1.24 12.96
CA SER A 616 15.43 1.05 14.32
C SER A 616 15.52 -0.44 14.65
N MET A 617 16.71 -0.88 15.09
CA MET A 617 16.86 -2.23 15.67
C MET A 617 15.95 -2.43 16.87
N ASP A 618 15.64 -1.34 17.57
CA ASP A 618 14.73 -1.36 18.70
C ASP A 618 13.28 -1.64 18.29
N ALA A 619 12.83 -1.08 17.16
CA ALA A 619 11.52 -1.39 16.60
C ALA A 619 11.47 -2.84 16.10
N ARG A 620 12.53 -3.31 15.41
CA ARG A 620 12.62 -4.72 14.96
C ARG A 620 12.50 -5.69 16.12
N LYS A 621 13.27 -5.48 17.19
CA LYS A 621 13.25 -6.31 18.40
C LYS A 621 11.87 -6.36 19.03
N ALA A 622 11.24 -5.18 19.21
CA ALA A 622 9.94 -5.09 19.87
C ALA A 622 8.88 -5.90 19.11
N GLU A 623 8.79 -5.73 17.79
CA GLU A 623 7.84 -6.48 16.96
C GLU A 623 8.16 -7.97 16.93
N ILE A 624 9.44 -8.36 16.85
CA ILE A 624 9.81 -9.78 16.83
C ILE A 624 9.38 -10.46 18.14
N ILE A 625 9.64 -9.83 19.29
CA ILE A 625 9.25 -10.37 20.60
C ILE A 625 7.72 -10.46 20.72
N ALA A 626 7.01 -9.40 20.32
CA ALA A 626 5.55 -9.36 20.41
C ALA A 626 4.87 -10.41 19.51
N ASN A 627 5.31 -10.51 18.26
CA ASN A 627 4.83 -11.52 17.33
C ASN A 627 5.19 -12.94 17.76
N TYR A 628 6.39 -13.16 18.30
CA TYR A 628 6.82 -14.46 18.84
C TYR A 628 5.97 -14.88 20.03
N GLY A 629 5.75 -13.98 20.99
CA GLY A 629 4.92 -14.24 22.18
C GLY A 629 3.49 -14.64 21.82
N ALA A 630 2.86 -13.89 20.92
CA ALA A 630 1.51 -14.18 20.47
C ALA A 630 1.41 -15.55 19.77
N MET A 631 2.31 -15.84 18.82
CA MET A 631 2.31 -17.10 18.08
C MET A 631 2.69 -18.31 18.92
N SER A 632 3.52 -18.15 19.95
CA SER A 632 3.87 -19.23 20.87
C SER A 632 2.64 -19.75 21.65
N VAL A 633 1.61 -18.93 21.79
CA VAL A 633 0.33 -19.33 22.36
C VAL A 633 -0.60 -19.89 21.28
N THR A 634 -0.81 -19.16 20.19
CA THR A 634 -1.89 -19.43 19.22
C THR A 634 -1.52 -20.38 18.09
N ARG A 635 -0.25 -20.38 17.68
CA ARG A 635 0.27 -21.09 16.50
C ARG A 635 1.66 -21.69 16.75
N PRO A 636 1.78 -22.68 17.67
CA PRO A 636 3.05 -23.38 17.91
C PRO A 636 3.65 -24.00 16.65
N ASP A 637 2.82 -24.39 15.68
CA ASP A 637 3.25 -24.89 14.38
C ASP A 637 4.01 -23.85 13.54
N LEU A 638 3.66 -22.56 13.66
CA LEU A 638 4.41 -21.47 13.01
C LEU A 638 5.71 -21.17 13.76
N ILE A 639 5.75 -21.36 15.08
CA ILE A 639 7.00 -21.29 15.86
C ILE A 639 7.96 -22.41 15.46
N ASP A 640 7.47 -23.64 15.31
CA ASP A 640 8.28 -24.76 14.83
C ASP A 640 8.84 -24.48 13.43
N MET A 641 8.04 -23.89 12.54
CA MET A 641 8.51 -23.45 11.22
C MET A 641 9.59 -22.35 11.31
N LEU A 642 9.42 -21.39 12.22
CA LEU A 642 10.43 -20.35 12.46
C LEU A 642 11.71 -20.94 13.06
N ARG A 643 11.59 -21.92 13.95
CA ARG A 643 12.72 -22.62 14.60
C ARG A 643 13.53 -23.43 13.59
N GLU A 644 12.86 -24.08 12.63
CA GLU A 644 13.54 -24.77 11.54
C GLU A 644 14.31 -23.82 10.61
N ASP A 645 13.77 -22.62 10.33
CA ASP A 645 14.44 -21.65 9.44
C ASP A 645 15.51 -20.83 10.17
N LYS A 646 15.19 -20.32 11.35
CA LYS A 646 16.00 -19.39 12.16
C LYS A 646 16.22 -19.93 13.58
N PRO A 647 16.93 -21.06 13.76
CA PRO A 647 17.08 -21.72 15.06
C PRO A 647 17.71 -20.82 16.14
N GLU A 648 18.79 -20.11 15.82
CA GLU A 648 19.48 -19.20 16.75
C GLU A 648 18.57 -18.05 17.25
N LEU A 649 17.66 -17.57 16.39
CA LEU A 649 16.69 -16.54 16.77
C LEU A 649 15.69 -17.08 17.79
N VAL A 650 15.15 -18.27 17.52
CA VAL A 650 14.14 -18.89 18.39
C VAL A 650 14.75 -19.27 19.74
N GLU A 651 15.98 -19.80 19.76
CA GLU A 651 16.71 -20.08 21.01
C GLU A 651 16.91 -18.81 21.85
N ALA A 652 17.29 -17.69 21.20
CA ALA A 652 17.44 -16.41 21.89
C ALA A 652 16.11 -15.86 22.43
N LEU A 653 15.02 -16.05 21.69
CA LEU A 653 13.67 -15.64 22.12
C LEU A 653 13.15 -16.51 23.27
N ASP A 654 13.39 -17.83 23.23
CA ASP A 654 13.06 -18.76 24.33
C ASP A 654 13.82 -18.39 25.62
N ALA A 655 15.12 -18.10 25.51
CA ALA A 655 15.94 -17.62 26.63
C ALA A 655 15.45 -16.28 27.19
N LEU A 656 14.98 -15.37 26.32
CA LEU A 656 14.42 -14.09 26.74
C LEU A 656 13.11 -14.27 27.53
N VAL A 657 12.21 -15.15 27.08
CA VAL A 657 10.97 -15.48 27.80
C VAL A 657 11.29 -16.05 29.19
N GLU A 658 12.29 -16.92 29.31
CA GLU A 658 12.73 -17.43 30.61
C GLU A 658 13.27 -16.33 31.53
N GLU A 659 14.05 -15.39 31.01
CA GLU A 659 14.55 -14.26 31.80
C GLU A 659 13.42 -13.31 32.22
N MET A 660 12.47 -13.04 31.32
CA MET A 660 11.25 -12.29 31.66
C MET A 660 10.51 -12.95 32.81
N LEU A 661 10.28 -14.27 32.77
CA LEU A 661 9.64 -15.03 33.84
C LEU A 661 10.41 -14.96 35.16
N LYS A 662 11.74 -15.08 35.14
CA LYS A 662 12.57 -14.96 36.35
C LYS A 662 12.41 -13.60 37.02
N LYS A 663 12.25 -12.54 36.23
CA LYS A 663 12.06 -11.17 36.75
C LYS A 663 10.68 -10.97 37.41
N VAL A 664 9.66 -11.73 37.01
CA VAL A 664 8.34 -11.68 37.66
C VAL A 664 8.39 -12.20 39.10
N GLY A 665 9.34 -13.09 39.41
CA GLY A 665 9.36 -13.86 40.66
C GLY A 665 8.36 -15.02 40.63
N ASP A 666 8.75 -16.17 41.17
CA ASP A 666 7.89 -17.37 41.24
C ASP A 666 6.57 -17.11 41.99
#